data_AF-A0A316QIW7-F1
#
_entry.id   AF-A0A316QIW7-F1
#
_cell.length_a   1.000
_cell.length_b   1.000
_cell.length_c   1.000
_cell.angle_alpha   90.00
_cell.angle_beta   90.00
_cell.angle_gamma   90.00
#
_symmetry.space_group_name_H-M   'P 1'
#
loop_
_entity.id
_entity.type
_entity.pdbx_description
1 polymer ?
#
loop_
_entity_poly.entity_id
_entity_poly.type
_entity_poly.pdbx_seq_one_letter_code
_entity_poly.pdbx_strand_id
1 'polypeptide(L)'
;MKKHGLVALLAALMFTSVGCGLAACTKPADTSTDSTTSVDSGSSTDSGSSSGSETPAAEYQITVSATEHGTVTTNVSKAKAGAEITVTATPEANYVLRSGSLKCNGTEIEDGKFVMPAENVTITAEFVEDSITAIEVTAPDKDTYYLDEEASSLDLTGFEVIARYAGGGMKALETKDVTFSDVDFTAVNDNITVTVTYGTLTDTFQVGVRKRDVAEKDLANTYRFDKAANLKFEDTGVTKLVTLEGESVAFTANGGKIVVAKEALPYAQTILRVNKADGHRFIKVIAETHIKTVEDFKAIRDDLGGCYVLDASLNFEGAYIQPFGTVPVKYEGGSMIDSAGIGTSPDALAEGDKLKAQLGVPFTGTFDGNGYVLYNFKSGCDEGMWHAVNYGRSLFGYIGAGGTVKNVTLRGYKLEGGQDSAFIAGLNLGTVENIVIDEENTIFSHYGRANAIVSVNGGTVSNVVCYVSDFTDRDGTKQLKMIAPDHSKNEDAAKETATRGYIAPEAELTDLTALDGWKYIEGVGTVYTNQYYVISRAEKFEIPLGGTLDLNLWFDSSMSENVEISVWGNAEVLSGWNGERHTHYLHFGDGTLATEVGATFTVGFGTGSGRYSQWVTVAVTAPVLTGVTYDGEANVEWYKGVAVDKSQFMLTEHYSDGTTKSVQPDEIEGLDVESLSAQQVKLVYGTYSFDITVTVVEKVAAVASLELTGTAKNTVFYVGGTLTLADLAGLTLTAVYDDGSRLPVALTAEMLDKTTFTEADAAARLTISYEGAATTLTLTVYAAPTSITVALKEGVSSVVYPEGEVIDWSQFVTAADNNGNPVKFENLTFGSGTLNGPVTGKFVYTFNGNQTAETAAETEISFWYGIGTVDQWNNFAAKTNDAENPVTGYYTLTADIEFSGLTFVPAAGTPAETVGSAEFAGIFDGNGYQLKHITLGAHNSAVFIKLGGGGIVRNVGFYKFETKKSACAAIVKHNYGTVENCLVTGFYNMSGYGAGLVSNNTQWGVVRNCVIDKISYDSATNNSIFINENAGKVENCLVVNTKIDTMIRKDTGTSSNLVKADAWKTAEGTSILTYANNAYTYTTGDASVTFADSAWSLDETTSALKLVKEYL
;
A
#
# COMPACT_ATOMS: atom_id res chain seq x y z
N MET A 1 7.07 10.64 -53.11
CA MET A 1 6.12 10.71 -54.25
C MET A 1 4.70 10.80 -53.70
N LYS A 2 3.88 11.66 -54.32
CA LYS A 2 2.46 12.02 -54.08
C LYS A 2 1.58 10.84 -53.57
N LYS A 3 0.45 10.99 -52.87
CA LYS A 3 -0.39 12.06 -52.29
C LYS A 3 -1.49 11.34 -51.47
N HIS A 4 -1.98 12.00 -50.42
CA HIS A 4 -3.34 12.02 -49.82
C HIS A 4 -4.38 10.92 -50.09
N GLY A 5 -5.21 10.65 -49.05
CA GLY A 5 -6.67 10.64 -49.23
C GLY A 5 -7.45 9.68 -48.34
N LEU A 6 -8.10 10.25 -47.33
CA LEU A 6 -9.02 9.66 -46.35
C LEU A 6 -10.49 9.70 -46.88
N VAL A 7 -11.38 8.87 -46.30
CA VAL A 7 -12.84 9.10 -46.04
C VAL A 7 -13.93 8.37 -46.91
N ALA A 8 -14.65 7.47 -46.20
CA ALA A 8 -16.11 7.23 -46.06
C ALA A 8 -17.05 6.64 -47.15
N LEU A 9 -17.66 5.50 -46.75
CA LEU A 9 -19.08 5.26 -46.37
C LEU A 9 -20.24 5.28 -47.40
N LEU A 10 -20.92 4.13 -47.44
CA LEU A 10 -22.35 3.78 -47.69
C LEU A 10 -23.16 4.42 -48.84
N ALA A 11 -23.74 3.53 -49.67
CA ALA A 11 -25.14 3.61 -50.10
C ALA A 11 -25.69 2.21 -50.44
N ALA A 12 -26.88 1.89 -49.93
CA ALA A 12 -27.64 0.67 -50.18
C ALA A 12 -28.68 0.86 -51.28
N LEU A 13 -29.00 -0.19 -52.07
CA LEU A 13 -30.33 -0.43 -52.69
C LEU A 13 -30.38 -1.78 -53.46
N MET A 14 -30.99 -2.79 -52.81
CA MET A 14 -32.12 -3.62 -53.26
C MET A 14 -32.14 -4.42 -54.60
N PHE A 15 -32.31 -5.74 -54.41
CA PHE A 15 -33.18 -6.74 -55.09
C PHE A 15 -32.74 -7.64 -56.29
N THR A 16 -32.72 -8.95 -55.97
CA THR A 16 -32.97 -10.20 -56.75
C THR A 16 -31.95 -10.67 -57.81
N SER A 17 -31.52 -11.94 -57.87
CA SER A 17 -32.32 -13.18 -57.81
C SER A 17 -31.49 -14.48 -57.63
N VAL A 18 -32.15 -15.51 -57.06
CA VAL A 18 -32.00 -16.98 -57.15
C VAL A 18 -30.75 -17.70 -56.59
N GLY A 19 -31.00 -18.59 -55.61
CA GLY A 19 -30.47 -19.96 -55.65
C GLY A 19 -29.88 -20.53 -54.35
N CYS A 20 -30.71 -20.94 -53.39
CA CYS A 20 -30.31 -21.95 -52.40
C CYS A 20 -31.48 -22.93 -52.17
N GLY A 21 -31.25 -24.21 -52.45
CA GLY A 21 -32.20 -25.30 -52.25
C GLY A 21 -31.75 -26.17 -51.08
N LEU A 22 -32.58 -26.19 -50.04
CA LEU A 22 -32.51 -27.05 -48.86
C LEU A 22 -33.52 -28.19 -49.06
N ALA A 23 -33.14 -29.44 -48.81
CA ALA A 23 -34.11 -30.52 -48.59
C ALA A 23 -33.53 -31.65 -47.71
N ALA A 24 -34.18 -31.79 -46.55
CA ALA A 24 -34.58 -33.01 -45.83
C ALA A 24 -33.54 -34.10 -45.48
N CYS A 25 -33.42 -34.41 -44.18
CA CYS A 25 -34.17 -35.51 -43.55
C CYS A 25 -33.82 -35.63 -42.05
N THR A 26 -34.81 -35.54 -41.14
CA THR A 26 -34.71 -36.04 -39.76
C THR A 26 -36.06 -36.57 -39.27
N LYS A 27 -36.13 -37.89 -39.06
CA LYS A 27 -36.94 -38.59 -38.04
C LYS A 27 -36.32 -39.98 -37.86
N PRO A 28 -36.08 -40.45 -36.62
CA PRO A 28 -36.99 -41.44 -36.05
C PRO A 28 -37.13 -41.30 -34.52
N ALA A 29 -38.29 -41.69 -33.99
CA ALA A 29 -38.43 -42.37 -32.70
C ALA A 29 -39.90 -42.70 -32.50
N ASP A 30 -40.19 -43.99 -32.37
CA ASP A 30 -41.39 -44.48 -31.72
C ASP A 30 -41.00 -45.73 -30.90
N THR A 31 -41.56 -45.80 -29.70
CA THR A 31 -41.66 -46.92 -28.75
C THR A 31 -40.44 -47.45 -27.97
N SER A 32 -40.60 -47.32 -26.64
CA SER A 32 -40.45 -48.35 -25.58
C SER A 32 -39.06 -48.82 -25.14
N THR A 33 -38.73 -48.54 -23.87
CA THR A 33 -38.07 -49.47 -22.95
C THR A 33 -38.58 -49.25 -21.52
N ASP A 34 -39.07 -50.33 -20.91
CA ASP A 34 -39.39 -50.49 -19.49
C ASP A 34 -38.48 -51.59 -18.91
N SER A 35 -38.11 -51.43 -17.64
CA SER A 35 -37.48 -52.42 -16.74
C SER A 35 -37.24 -51.69 -15.41
N THR A 36 -37.62 -52.10 -14.19
CA THR A 36 -38.05 -53.35 -13.51
C THR A 36 -38.52 -52.89 -12.09
N THR A 37 -39.44 -53.48 -11.29
CA THR A 37 -39.56 -54.83 -10.71
C THR A 37 -40.83 -54.95 -9.84
N SER A 38 -41.34 -56.19 -9.72
CA SER A 38 -42.27 -56.76 -8.70
C SER A 38 -43.76 -56.39 -8.83
N VAL A 39 -44.75 -57.30 -8.80
CA VAL A 39 -44.92 -58.50 -7.97
C VAL A 39 -45.70 -59.59 -8.73
N ASP A 40 -45.37 -60.83 -8.41
CA ASP A 40 -45.93 -62.13 -8.78
C ASP A 40 -47.38 -62.37 -8.29
N SER A 41 -48.17 -63.11 -9.08
CA SER A 41 -48.90 -64.34 -8.68
C SER A 41 -50.25 -64.54 -9.39
N GLY A 42 -50.42 -65.74 -9.98
CA GLY A 42 -51.63 -66.54 -9.73
C GLY A 42 -52.66 -66.75 -10.84
N SER A 43 -52.41 -67.77 -11.67
CA SER A 43 -53.32 -68.94 -11.87
C SER A 43 -54.82 -68.75 -12.18
N SER A 44 -55.14 -69.07 -13.44
CA SER A 44 -56.02 -70.17 -13.93
C SER A 44 -57.53 -70.32 -13.58
N THR A 45 -58.24 -70.74 -14.64
CA THR A 45 -59.48 -71.56 -14.74
C THR A 45 -60.89 -70.93 -14.68
N ASP A 46 -61.52 -70.95 -15.88
CA ASP A 46 -62.72 -71.70 -16.28
C ASP A 46 -64.16 -71.32 -15.85
N SER A 47 -65.04 -71.46 -16.86
CA SER A 47 -66.48 -71.79 -16.85
C SER A 47 -67.58 -70.73 -16.59
N GLY A 48 -68.36 -70.48 -17.65
CA GLY A 48 -69.78 -70.87 -17.70
C GLY A 48 -70.90 -69.87 -17.35
N SER A 49 -71.64 -69.46 -18.40
CA SER A 49 -73.12 -69.31 -18.47
C SER A 49 -73.86 -68.21 -17.69
N SER A 50 -74.61 -67.35 -18.41
CA SER A 50 -76.09 -67.32 -18.40
C SER A 50 -76.66 -66.00 -18.93
N SER A 51 -77.72 -66.12 -19.73
CA SER A 51 -78.53 -65.07 -20.34
C SER A 51 -79.32 -64.21 -19.35
N GLY A 52 -79.61 -62.96 -19.73
CA GLY A 52 -80.66 -62.13 -19.16
C GLY A 52 -80.89 -60.87 -20.00
N SER A 53 -81.92 -60.91 -20.85
CA SER A 53 -82.35 -59.82 -21.76
C SER A 53 -83.34 -58.91 -21.04
N GLU A 54 -82.99 -57.64 -20.83
CA GLU A 54 -83.94 -56.56 -20.53
C GLU A 54 -83.78 -55.41 -21.53
N THR A 55 -84.90 -54.97 -22.09
CA THR A 55 -85.02 -53.89 -23.09
C THR A 55 -84.59 -52.54 -22.49
N PRO A 56 -83.64 -51.78 -23.08
CA PRO A 56 -83.20 -50.52 -22.50
C PRO A 56 -84.29 -49.44 -22.62
N ALA A 57 -84.61 -48.75 -21.52
CA ALA A 57 -85.42 -47.54 -21.54
C ALA A 57 -84.69 -46.45 -22.34
N ALA A 58 -85.40 -45.77 -23.25
CA ALA A 58 -84.81 -44.75 -24.12
C ALA A 58 -84.26 -43.58 -23.29
N GLU A 59 -82.95 -43.35 -23.40
CA GLU A 59 -82.25 -42.19 -22.85
C GLU A 59 -82.11 -41.12 -23.92
N TYR A 60 -82.37 -39.87 -23.55
CA TYR A 60 -82.29 -38.72 -24.43
C TYR A 60 -80.96 -37.98 -24.21
N GLN A 61 -80.41 -37.41 -25.28
CA GLN A 61 -79.11 -36.74 -25.27
C GLN A 61 -79.23 -35.29 -24.82
N ILE A 62 -78.23 -34.83 -24.08
CA ILE A 62 -78.04 -33.44 -23.69
C ILE A 62 -76.83 -32.92 -24.47
N THR A 63 -77.06 -31.97 -25.36
CA THR A 63 -76.02 -31.31 -26.13
C THR A 63 -75.83 -29.90 -25.59
N VAL A 64 -74.62 -29.54 -25.21
CA VAL A 64 -74.30 -28.14 -24.88
C VAL A 64 -73.77 -27.47 -26.14
N SER A 65 -74.38 -26.35 -26.53
CA SER A 65 -73.88 -25.56 -27.66
C SER A 65 -72.52 -24.96 -27.30
N ALA A 66 -71.65 -24.79 -28.29
CA ALA A 66 -70.40 -24.08 -28.08
C ALA A 66 -70.71 -22.67 -27.56
N THR A 67 -70.10 -22.31 -26.44
CA THR A 67 -70.21 -21.00 -25.81
C THR A 67 -68.87 -20.28 -25.95
N GLU A 68 -68.93 -18.98 -26.26
CA GLU A 68 -67.76 -18.10 -26.23
C GLU A 68 -67.73 -17.38 -24.87
N HIS A 69 -66.54 -17.15 -24.32
CA HIS A 69 -66.33 -16.38 -23.07
C HIS A 69 -66.93 -16.99 -21.80
N GLY A 70 -67.10 -18.31 -21.79
CA GLY A 70 -67.61 -19.07 -20.66
C GLY A 70 -67.83 -20.53 -21.02
N THR A 71 -68.01 -21.34 -19.99
CA THR A 71 -68.27 -22.78 -20.13
C THR A 71 -69.62 -23.10 -19.54
N VAL A 72 -70.35 -24.00 -20.21
CA VAL A 72 -71.58 -24.58 -19.68
C VAL A 72 -71.38 -26.08 -19.58
N THR A 73 -71.66 -26.63 -18.41
CA THR A 73 -71.56 -28.07 -18.15
C THR A 73 -72.87 -28.58 -17.58
N THR A 74 -73.09 -29.87 -17.75
CA THR A 74 -74.22 -30.59 -17.17
C THR A 74 -73.70 -31.77 -16.38
N ASN A 75 -74.42 -32.19 -15.35
CA ASN A 75 -73.99 -33.31 -14.51
C ASN A 75 -73.99 -34.66 -15.24
N VAL A 76 -74.73 -34.77 -16.35
CA VAL A 76 -74.83 -35.98 -17.19
C VAL A 76 -75.03 -35.61 -18.67
N SER A 77 -74.52 -36.41 -19.61
CA SER A 77 -74.67 -36.17 -21.06
C SER A 77 -75.89 -36.87 -21.69
N LYS A 78 -76.55 -37.76 -20.94
CA LYS A 78 -77.81 -38.42 -21.29
C LYS A 78 -78.63 -38.69 -20.04
N ALA A 79 -79.95 -38.64 -20.16
CA ALA A 79 -80.85 -38.98 -19.06
C ALA A 79 -82.21 -39.50 -19.56
N LYS A 80 -82.93 -40.21 -18.70
CA LYS A 80 -84.32 -40.63 -18.95
C LYS A 80 -85.27 -39.45 -18.74
N ALA A 81 -86.39 -39.44 -19.45
CA ALA A 81 -87.43 -38.44 -19.25
C ALA A 81 -87.89 -38.40 -17.77
N GLY A 82 -88.03 -37.20 -17.21
CA GLY A 82 -88.39 -36.97 -15.82
C GLY A 82 -87.22 -36.88 -14.82
N ALA A 83 -85.98 -37.09 -15.26
CA ALA A 83 -84.79 -36.90 -14.42
C ALA A 83 -84.45 -35.40 -14.27
N GLU A 84 -84.06 -34.97 -13.07
CA GLU A 84 -83.57 -33.60 -12.83
C GLU A 84 -82.11 -33.48 -13.27
N ILE A 85 -81.81 -32.46 -14.07
CA ILE A 85 -80.49 -32.17 -14.62
C ILE A 85 -80.02 -30.84 -14.06
N THR A 86 -78.79 -30.83 -13.55
CA THR A 86 -78.12 -29.61 -13.09
C THR A 86 -77.22 -29.09 -14.20
N VAL A 87 -77.38 -27.81 -14.50
CA VAL A 87 -76.61 -27.05 -15.49
C VAL A 87 -75.77 -26.02 -14.75
N THR A 88 -74.47 -26.05 -14.95
CA THR A 88 -73.54 -25.10 -14.37
C THR A 88 -72.95 -24.25 -15.49
N ALA A 89 -73.33 -22.97 -15.51
CA ALA A 89 -72.72 -21.97 -16.37
C ALA A 89 -71.62 -21.23 -15.58
N THR A 90 -70.38 -21.35 -16.04
CA THR A 90 -69.21 -20.72 -15.45
C THR A 90 -68.64 -19.72 -16.46
N PRO A 91 -68.88 -18.41 -16.27
CA PRO A 91 -68.27 -17.38 -17.12
C PRO A 91 -66.74 -17.46 -17.10
N GLU A 92 -66.10 -17.06 -18.21
CA GLU A 92 -64.66 -16.74 -18.20
C GLU A 92 -64.43 -15.42 -17.44
N ALA A 93 -63.17 -15.16 -17.05
CA ALA A 93 -62.82 -13.95 -16.32
C ALA A 93 -63.25 -12.67 -17.08
N ASN A 94 -63.86 -11.73 -16.36
CA ASN A 94 -64.38 -10.42 -16.85
C ASN A 94 -65.67 -10.49 -17.68
N TYR A 95 -66.31 -11.66 -17.72
CA TYR A 95 -67.65 -11.85 -18.29
C TYR A 95 -68.63 -12.31 -17.22
N VAL A 96 -69.90 -11.98 -17.40
CA VAL A 96 -71.02 -12.46 -16.59
C VAL A 96 -72.04 -13.12 -17.50
N LEU A 97 -72.75 -14.13 -16.98
CA LEU A 97 -73.87 -14.71 -17.69
C LEU A 97 -74.92 -13.62 -17.90
N ARG A 98 -75.27 -13.33 -19.16
CA ARG A 98 -76.34 -12.38 -19.45
C ARG A 98 -77.62 -12.94 -18.85
N SER A 99 -78.26 -12.17 -17.98
CA SER A 99 -79.53 -12.55 -17.36
C SER A 99 -80.54 -12.98 -18.43
N GLY A 100 -81.18 -14.13 -18.24
CA GLY A 100 -82.13 -14.71 -19.19
C GLY A 100 -81.54 -15.46 -20.41
N SER A 101 -80.23 -15.64 -20.48
CA SER A 101 -79.59 -16.31 -21.64
C SER A 101 -79.39 -17.82 -21.50
N LEU A 102 -79.38 -18.37 -20.28
CA LEU A 102 -79.24 -19.82 -20.03
C LEU A 102 -80.55 -20.54 -20.34
N LYS A 103 -80.57 -21.36 -21.39
CA LYS A 103 -81.79 -21.95 -21.94
C LYS A 103 -81.62 -23.43 -22.31
N CYS A 104 -82.69 -24.21 -22.16
CA CYS A 104 -82.86 -25.56 -22.67
C CYS A 104 -83.90 -25.56 -23.80
N ASN A 105 -83.53 -25.95 -25.02
CA ASN A 105 -84.40 -25.94 -26.21
C ASN A 105 -85.15 -24.60 -26.41
N GLY A 106 -84.51 -23.48 -26.05
CA GLY A 106 -85.09 -22.13 -26.15
C GLY A 106 -85.89 -21.65 -24.94
N THR A 107 -86.14 -22.50 -23.95
CA THR A 107 -86.80 -22.14 -22.68
C THR A 107 -85.76 -21.82 -21.61
N GLU A 108 -85.96 -20.75 -20.84
CA GLU A 108 -85.03 -20.33 -19.78
C GLU A 108 -84.93 -21.36 -18.65
N ILE A 109 -83.71 -21.54 -18.15
CA ILE A 109 -83.40 -22.41 -17.01
C ILE A 109 -83.28 -21.53 -15.77
N GLU A 110 -84.23 -21.64 -14.86
CA GLU A 110 -84.18 -21.01 -13.55
C GLU A 110 -83.41 -21.90 -12.56
N ASP A 111 -82.65 -21.30 -11.64
CA ASP A 111 -81.85 -21.99 -10.61
C ASP A 111 -80.85 -23.05 -11.12
N GLY A 112 -80.46 -22.96 -12.40
CA GLY A 112 -79.48 -23.87 -13.01
C GLY A 112 -79.97 -25.32 -13.09
N LYS A 113 -81.28 -25.57 -13.10
CA LYS A 113 -81.85 -26.92 -13.14
C LYS A 113 -83.02 -27.03 -14.11
N PHE A 114 -83.15 -28.16 -14.78
CA PHE A 114 -84.34 -28.48 -15.55
C PHE A 114 -84.67 -29.98 -15.47
N VAL A 115 -85.92 -30.34 -15.77
CA VAL A 115 -86.35 -31.73 -15.84
C VAL A 115 -86.23 -32.22 -17.28
N MET A 116 -85.54 -33.34 -17.48
CA MET A 116 -85.29 -33.92 -18.80
C MET A 116 -86.62 -34.25 -19.51
N PRO A 117 -86.94 -33.61 -20.65
CA PRO A 117 -88.13 -33.94 -21.43
C PRO A 117 -87.95 -35.28 -22.17
N ALA A 118 -89.02 -35.80 -22.77
CA ALA A 118 -88.98 -37.01 -23.60
C ALA A 118 -88.41 -36.75 -25.02
N GLU A 119 -87.36 -35.92 -25.11
CA GLU A 119 -86.66 -35.55 -26.34
C GLU A 119 -85.21 -35.15 -26.04
N ASN A 120 -84.37 -35.10 -27.06
CA ASN A 120 -83.01 -34.58 -26.93
C ASN A 120 -83.07 -33.06 -26.68
N VAL A 121 -82.18 -32.57 -25.82
CA VAL A 121 -82.14 -31.16 -25.44
C VAL A 121 -80.84 -30.50 -25.82
N THR A 122 -80.91 -29.23 -26.19
CA THR A 122 -79.77 -28.37 -26.46
C THR A 122 -79.73 -27.25 -25.43
N ILE A 123 -78.60 -27.11 -24.75
CA ILE A 123 -78.35 -26.03 -23.80
C ILE A 123 -77.60 -24.89 -24.50
N THR A 124 -78.04 -23.66 -24.29
CA THR A 124 -77.39 -22.44 -24.79
C THR A 124 -77.22 -21.44 -23.65
N ALA A 125 -76.17 -20.63 -23.70
CA ALA A 125 -75.94 -19.50 -22.80
C ALA A 125 -75.20 -18.39 -23.54
N GLU A 126 -75.35 -17.14 -23.07
CA GLU A 126 -74.62 -15.98 -23.59
C GLU A 126 -73.91 -15.28 -22.43
N PHE A 127 -72.60 -15.08 -22.57
CA PHE A 127 -71.79 -14.33 -21.60
C PHE A 127 -71.50 -12.94 -22.16
N VAL A 128 -71.65 -11.90 -21.35
CA VAL A 128 -71.37 -10.49 -21.72
C VAL A 128 -70.30 -9.89 -20.83
N GLU A 129 -69.56 -8.91 -21.37
CA GLU A 129 -68.55 -8.19 -20.59
C GLU A 129 -69.17 -7.55 -19.36
N ASP A 130 -68.49 -7.73 -18.23
CA ASP A 130 -68.90 -7.18 -16.94
C ASP A 130 -68.56 -5.67 -16.84
N SER A 131 -69.25 -4.94 -15.96
CA SER A 131 -68.99 -3.51 -15.73
C SER A 131 -67.87 -3.30 -14.71
N ILE A 132 -66.93 -2.40 -15.02
CA ILE A 132 -65.85 -2.02 -14.11
C ILE A 132 -66.39 -1.08 -13.03
N THR A 133 -66.11 -1.37 -11.76
CA THR A 133 -66.59 -0.60 -10.61
C THR A 133 -65.49 0.19 -9.90
N ALA A 134 -64.24 -0.23 -10.02
CA ALA A 134 -63.08 0.48 -9.47
C ALA A 134 -61.83 0.16 -10.30
N ILE A 135 -60.83 1.03 -10.19
CA ILE A 135 -59.46 0.71 -10.56
C ILE A 135 -58.62 0.66 -9.30
N GLU A 136 -57.58 -0.17 -9.30
CA GLU A 136 -56.57 -0.23 -8.26
C GLU A 136 -55.21 -0.10 -8.93
N VAL A 137 -54.37 0.80 -8.42
CA VAL A 137 -53.04 1.04 -8.98
C VAL A 137 -51.96 0.64 -7.98
N THR A 138 -50.86 0.09 -8.50
CA THR A 138 -49.62 -0.01 -7.74
C THR A 138 -48.75 1.21 -8.04
N ALA A 139 -48.00 1.68 -7.05
CA ALA A 139 -47.02 2.72 -7.30
C ALA A 139 -45.93 2.21 -8.26
N PRO A 140 -45.39 3.06 -9.16
CA PRO A 140 -44.21 2.70 -9.95
C PRO A 140 -43.02 2.41 -9.03
N ASP A 141 -42.03 1.68 -9.55
CA ASP A 141 -40.80 1.34 -8.80
C ASP A 141 -40.02 2.60 -8.38
N LYS A 142 -40.18 3.69 -9.12
CA LYS A 142 -39.55 4.98 -8.84
C LYS A 142 -40.55 5.96 -8.22
N ASP A 143 -40.37 6.19 -6.92
CA ASP A 143 -41.19 7.12 -6.13
C ASP A 143 -40.54 8.49 -5.88
N THR A 144 -39.26 8.66 -6.22
CA THR A 144 -38.49 9.88 -5.95
C THR A 144 -37.71 10.34 -7.18
N TYR A 145 -37.88 11.61 -7.53
CA TYR A 145 -37.19 12.32 -8.60
C TYR A 145 -36.30 13.39 -7.99
N TYR A 146 -35.15 13.63 -8.60
CA TYR A 146 -34.25 14.68 -8.15
C TYR A 146 -34.16 15.80 -9.19
N LEU A 147 -34.03 17.05 -8.73
CA LEU A 147 -33.96 18.21 -9.63
C LEU A 147 -32.83 18.10 -10.67
N ASP A 148 -31.74 17.40 -10.34
CA ASP A 148 -30.58 17.17 -11.21
C ASP A 148 -30.82 16.13 -12.32
N GLU A 149 -31.93 15.38 -12.26
CA GLU A 149 -32.30 14.39 -13.30
C GLU A 149 -32.96 15.05 -14.51
N GLU A 150 -33.36 16.32 -14.41
CA GLU A 150 -34.11 17.07 -15.45
C GLU A 150 -35.29 16.28 -16.03
N ALA A 151 -35.98 15.51 -15.18
CA ALA A 151 -37.10 14.69 -15.59
C ALA A 151 -38.19 15.58 -16.20
N SER A 152 -38.71 15.17 -17.36
CA SER A 152 -39.81 15.84 -18.05
C SER A 152 -41.10 15.02 -18.07
N SER A 153 -41.04 13.78 -17.56
CA SER A 153 -42.17 12.84 -17.48
C SER A 153 -41.93 11.82 -16.36
N LEU A 154 -43.01 11.21 -15.87
CA LEU A 154 -42.95 10.09 -14.93
C LEU A 154 -42.31 8.84 -15.57
N ASP A 155 -41.49 8.14 -14.80
CA ASP A 155 -41.06 6.77 -15.07
C ASP A 155 -42.12 5.80 -14.54
N LEU A 156 -42.76 5.06 -15.45
CA LEU A 156 -43.85 4.15 -15.14
C LEU A 156 -43.39 2.68 -15.05
N THR A 157 -42.09 2.43 -14.92
CA THR A 157 -41.56 1.08 -14.71
C THR A 157 -42.13 0.49 -13.41
N GLY A 158 -42.61 -0.76 -13.47
CA GLY A 158 -43.24 -1.45 -12.34
C GLY A 158 -44.68 -1.01 -12.02
N PHE A 159 -45.20 0.02 -12.70
CA PHE A 159 -46.59 0.47 -12.52
C PHE A 159 -47.58 -0.54 -13.11
N GLU A 160 -48.53 -0.98 -12.30
CA GLU A 160 -49.65 -1.81 -12.71
C GLU A 160 -50.96 -1.12 -12.38
N VAL A 161 -51.96 -1.27 -13.25
CA VAL A 161 -53.32 -0.80 -13.03
C VAL A 161 -54.29 -1.94 -13.31
N ILE A 162 -55.17 -2.22 -12.35
CA ILE A 162 -56.12 -3.33 -12.40
C ILE A 162 -57.53 -2.77 -12.33
N ALA A 163 -58.35 -3.11 -13.32
CA ALA A 163 -59.79 -2.91 -13.28
C ALA A 163 -60.46 -4.01 -12.46
N ARG A 164 -61.28 -3.60 -11.49
CA ARG A 164 -62.15 -4.48 -10.70
C ARG A 164 -63.55 -4.44 -11.26
N TYR A 165 -64.08 -5.62 -11.60
CA TYR A 165 -65.41 -5.79 -12.18
C TYR A 165 -66.44 -6.12 -11.11
N ALA A 166 -67.69 -5.72 -11.32
CA ALA A 166 -68.78 -5.86 -10.36
C ALA A 166 -69.01 -7.33 -9.90
N GLY A 167 -68.80 -8.30 -10.78
CA GLY A 167 -68.89 -9.74 -10.51
C GLY A 167 -67.68 -10.34 -9.80
N GLY A 168 -66.69 -9.53 -9.42
CA GLY A 168 -65.50 -9.95 -8.67
C GLY A 168 -64.28 -10.30 -9.52
N GLY A 169 -64.37 -10.19 -10.85
CA GLY A 169 -63.25 -10.36 -11.78
C GLY A 169 -62.24 -9.21 -11.68
N MET A 170 -60.98 -9.48 -12.04
CA MET A 170 -59.91 -8.50 -12.13
C MET A 170 -59.19 -8.62 -13.47
N LYS A 171 -58.90 -7.49 -14.10
CA LYS A 171 -58.14 -7.43 -15.36
C LYS A 171 -57.10 -6.32 -15.28
N ALA A 172 -55.86 -6.65 -15.64
CA ALA A 172 -54.84 -5.62 -15.87
C ALA A 172 -55.23 -4.76 -17.07
N LEU A 173 -55.15 -3.43 -16.91
CA LEU A 173 -55.31 -2.47 -17.99
C LEU A 173 -53.94 -2.12 -18.58
N GLU A 174 -53.90 -1.72 -19.85
CA GLU A 174 -52.68 -1.20 -20.44
C GLU A 174 -52.46 0.25 -20.00
N THR A 175 -51.21 0.62 -19.73
CA THR A 175 -50.84 1.95 -19.24
C THR A 175 -51.21 3.10 -20.19
N LYS A 176 -51.37 2.80 -21.49
CA LYS A 176 -51.82 3.77 -22.50
C LYS A 176 -53.31 4.14 -22.38
N ASP A 177 -54.10 3.32 -21.69
CA ASP A 177 -55.55 3.50 -21.57
C ASP A 177 -55.93 4.37 -20.36
N VAL A 178 -54.95 4.76 -19.53
CA VAL A 178 -55.11 5.63 -18.37
C VAL A 178 -54.36 6.95 -18.55
N THR A 179 -54.79 7.99 -17.84
CA THR A 179 -54.12 9.30 -17.83
C THR A 179 -53.62 9.66 -16.44
N PHE A 180 -52.52 10.41 -16.37
CA PHE A 180 -51.88 10.85 -15.13
C PHE A 180 -51.99 12.37 -14.99
N SER A 181 -52.08 12.86 -13.75
CA SER A 181 -51.93 14.29 -13.47
C SER A 181 -50.49 14.77 -13.68
N ASP A 182 -50.32 16.03 -14.08
CA ASP A 182 -49.00 16.62 -14.28
C ASP A 182 -48.18 16.68 -12.98
N VAL A 183 -46.85 16.54 -13.12
CA VAL A 183 -45.87 16.66 -12.04
C VAL A 183 -44.88 17.76 -12.41
N ASP A 184 -44.69 18.72 -11.51
CA ASP A 184 -43.67 19.75 -11.65
C ASP A 184 -42.33 19.21 -11.13
N PHE A 185 -41.46 18.82 -12.06
CA PHE A 185 -40.11 18.33 -11.76
C PHE A 185 -39.09 19.45 -11.52
N THR A 186 -39.50 20.72 -11.59
CA THR A 186 -38.57 21.87 -11.51
C THR A 186 -38.45 22.45 -10.10
N ALA A 187 -39.29 22.02 -9.15
CA ALA A 187 -39.31 22.52 -7.78
C ALA A 187 -39.35 21.38 -6.74
N VAL A 188 -38.72 21.58 -5.58
CA VAL A 188 -38.73 20.59 -4.47
C VAL A 188 -40.13 20.46 -3.88
N ASN A 189 -40.64 19.24 -3.83
CA ASN A 189 -41.89 18.89 -3.17
C ASN A 189 -41.91 17.40 -2.81
N ASP A 190 -41.89 17.07 -1.53
CA ASP A 190 -41.76 15.70 -1.03
C ASP A 190 -43.02 14.84 -1.14
N ASN A 191 -44.18 15.45 -1.40
CA ASN A 191 -45.49 14.79 -1.33
C ASN A 191 -46.39 15.21 -2.50
N ILE A 192 -46.01 14.84 -3.72
CA ILE A 192 -46.80 15.07 -4.93
C ILE A 192 -47.74 13.88 -5.13
N THR A 193 -49.05 14.14 -5.05
CA THR A 193 -50.08 13.14 -5.32
C THR A 193 -50.35 13.05 -6.82
N VAL A 194 -50.02 11.91 -7.42
CA VAL A 194 -50.33 11.62 -8.83
C VAL A 194 -51.67 10.91 -8.91
N THR A 195 -52.61 11.52 -9.63
CA THR A 195 -53.92 10.93 -9.88
C THR A 195 -53.93 10.16 -11.20
N VAL A 196 -54.26 8.87 -11.14
CA VAL A 196 -54.48 8.00 -12.30
C VAL A 196 -55.96 7.97 -12.61
N THR A 197 -56.32 8.15 -13.88
CA THR A 197 -57.73 8.19 -14.32
C THR A 197 -57.98 7.19 -15.44
N TYR A 198 -59.03 6.36 -15.30
CA TYR A 198 -59.58 5.48 -16.33
C TYR A 198 -61.07 5.77 -16.52
N GLY A 199 -61.43 6.46 -17.61
CA GLY A 199 -62.80 6.92 -17.82
C GLY A 199 -63.24 7.91 -16.73
N THR A 200 -64.17 7.51 -15.86
CA THR A 200 -64.63 8.29 -14.69
C THR A 200 -64.08 7.79 -13.36
N LEU A 201 -63.28 6.73 -13.36
CA LEU A 201 -62.72 6.10 -12.17
C LEU A 201 -61.30 6.62 -11.95
N THR A 202 -60.93 6.86 -10.69
CA THR A 202 -59.61 7.37 -10.32
C THR A 202 -59.02 6.62 -9.14
N ASP A 203 -57.70 6.50 -9.13
CA ASP A 203 -56.93 6.07 -7.97
C ASP A 203 -55.62 6.87 -7.90
N THR A 204 -54.91 6.86 -6.78
CA THR A 204 -53.74 7.74 -6.58
C THR A 204 -52.52 7.02 -6.02
N PHE A 205 -51.34 7.54 -6.35
CA PHE A 205 -50.08 7.19 -5.70
C PHE A 205 -49.26 8.46 -5.42
N GLN A 206 -48.22 8.35 -4.60
CA GLN A 206 -47.37 9.48 -4.22
C GLN A 206 -46.01 9.39 -4.91
N VAL A 207 -45.47 10.55 -5.29
CA VAL A 207 -44.07 10.74 -5.70
C VAL A 207 -43.48 11.97 -5.01
N GLY A 208 -42.16 12.03 -4.89
CA GLY A 208 -41.45 13.20 -4.38
C GLY A 208 -40.47 13.78 -5.41
N VAL A 209 -40.33 15.10 -5.44
CA VAL A 209 -39.24 15.81 -6.14
C VAL A 209 -38.33 16.43 -5.08
N ARG A 210 -37.05 16.02 -5.05
CA ARG A 210 -36.11 16.37 -3.98
C ARG A 210 -34.85 17.04 -4.52
N LYS A 211 -34.19 17.81 -3.66
CA LYS A 211 -32.75 18.07 -3.80
C LYS A 211 -31.99 16.87 -3.25
N ARG A 212 -30.91 16.48 -3.91
CA ARG A 212 -30.09 15.35 -3.46
C ARG A 212 -29.19 15.81 -2.30
N ASP A 213 -29.46 15.30 -1.10
CA ASP A 213 -28.49 15.34 -0.01
C ASP A 213 -27.46 14.23 -0.26
N VAL A 214 -26.25 14.62 -0.65
CA VAL A 214 -25.19 13.64 -0.95
C VAL A 214 -24.55 13.22 0.37
N ALA A 215 -24.83 11.99 0.83
CA ALA A 215 -24.12 11.40 1.96
C ALA A 215 -22.68 11.08 1.57
N GLU A 216 -21.73 11.25 2.50
CA GLU A 216 -20.28 11.09 2.24
C GLU A 216 -19.92 9.70 1.67
N LYS A 217 -20.68 8.67 2.05
CA LYS A 217 -20.54 7.29 1.55
C LYS A 217 -20.85 7.11 0.06
N ASP A 218 -21.61 8.03 -0.55
CA ASP A 218 -22.01 7.96 -1.96
C ASP A 218 -21.02 8.75 -2.87
N LEU A 219 -19.97 9.32 -2.26
CA LEU A 219 -18.85 9.96 -2.93
C LEU A 219 -17.82 8.90 -3.32
N ALA A 220 -17.66 8.65 -4.62
CA ALA A 220 -16.65 7.72 -5.12
C ALA A 220 -15.59 8.50 -5.90
N ASN A 221 -14.41 8.61 -5.30
CA ASN A 221 -13.24 9.38 -5.74
C ASN A 221 -13.36 10.90 -5.54
N THR A 222 -12.47 11.43 -4.72
CA THR A 222 -12.24 12.87 -4.54
C THR A 222 -11.16 13.31 -5.51
N TYR A 223 -11.43 14.30 -6.36
CA TYR A 223 -10.41 14.89 -7.23
C TYR A 223 -10.06 16.27 -6.70
N ARG A 224 -8.81 16.46 -6.28
CA ARG A 224 -8.27 17.80 -6.03
C ARG A 224 -7.92 18.44 -7.37
N PHE A 225 -8.54 19.57 -7.68
CA PHE A 225 -8.32 20.28 -8.93
C PHE A 225 -7.46 21.52 -8.70
N ASP A 226 -6.30 21.54 -9.35
CA ASP A 226 -5.45 22.73 -9.47
C ASP A 226 -5.86 23.53 -10.72
N LYS A 227 -6.18 24.81 -10.53
CA LYS A 227 -6.57 25.78 -11.58
C LYS A 227 -5.52 25.94 -12.69
N ALA A 228 -4.28 25.49 -12.47
CA ALA A 228 -3.22 25.52 -13.47
C ALA A 228 -3.52 24.67 -14.73
N ALA A 229 -4.37 23.65 -14.64
CA ALA A 229 -4.62 22.70 -15.74
C ALA A 229 -6.12 22.53 -16.06
N ASN A 230 -6.42 21.94 -17.22
CA ASN A 230 -7.78 21.46 -17.49
C ASN A 230 -8.09 20.25 -16.61
N LEU A 231 -9.31 20.14 -16.10
CA LEU A 231 -9.74 18.96 -15.37
C LEU A 231 -9.89 17.80 -16.35
N LYS A 232 -9.16 16.71 -16.12
CA LYS A 232 -9.18 15.52 -16.98
C LYS A 232 -9.50 14.30 -16.14
N PHE A 233 -10.47 13.50 -16.59
CA PHE A 233 -10.71 12.18 -16.02
C PHE A 233 -11.04 11.19 -17.12
N GLU A 234 -10.57 9.95 -16.94
CA GLU A 234 -10.83 8.85 -17.87
C GLU A 234 -12.12 8.16 -17.47
N ASP A 235 -13.08 8.13 -18.40
CA ASP A 235 -14.28 7.34 -18.25
C ASP A 235 -14.97 6.97 -19.56
N THR A 236 -15.26 5.69 -19.72
CA THR A 236 -16.04 5.13 -20.82
C THR A 236 -17.53 5.13 -20.46
N GLY A 237 -18.28 6.13 -20.94
CA GLY A 237 -19.75 6.11 -20.85
C GLY A 237 -20.44 7.45 -20.65
N VAL A 238 -19.71 8.55 -20.45
CA VAL A 238 -20.34 9.85 -20.25
C VAL A 238 -20.70 10.50 -21.57
N THR A 239 -22.00 10.67 -21.80
CA THR A 239 -22.52 11.26 -23.05
C THR A 239 -23.29 12.56 -22.86
N LYS A 240 -23.71 12.94 -21.64
CA LYS A 240 -24.39 14.23 -21.37
C LYS A 240 -24.22 14.75 -19.92
N LEU A 241 -24.12 16.08 -19.85
CA LEU A 241 -24.08 17.01 -18.70
C LEU A 241 -23.05 16.75 -17.59
N VAL A 242 -22.32 17.82 -17.24
CA VAL A 242 -21.63 17.97 -15.97
C VAL A 242 -22.27 19.18 -15.30
N THR A 243 -22.85 18.98 -14.12
CA THR A 243 -23.45 20.05 -13.33
C THR A 243 -22.53 20.37 -12.16
N LEU A 244 -22.12 21.63 -12.05
CA LEU A 244 -21.25 22.18 -11.02
C LEU A 244 -22.08 23.15 -10.17
N GLU A 245 -22.27 22.84 -8.87
CA GLU A 245 -23.11 23.64 -7.96
C GLU A 245 -24.54 23.92 -8.49
N GLY A 246 -25.08 23.00 -9.31
CA GLY A 246 -26.40 23.15 -9.93
C GLY A 246 -26.40 23.85 -11.30
N GLU A 247 -25.25 24.29 -11.82
CA GLU A 247 -25.13 24.90 -13.15
C GLU A 247 -24.44 23.98 -14.17
N SER A 248 -24.97 23.94 -15.40
CA SER A 248 -24.40 23.15 -16.50
C SER A 248 -23.08 23.74 -17.01
N VAL A 249 -22.02 22.92 -17.07
CA VAL A 249 -20.70 23.33 -17.57
C VAL A 249 -20.28 22.54 -18.81
N ALA A 250 -19.67 23.24 -19.77
CA ALA A 250 -19.20 22.67 -21.02
C ALA A 250 -17.98 21.75 -20.84
N PHE A 251 -17.98 20.61 -21.52
CA PHE A 251 -16.88 19.64 -21.50
C PHE A 251 -16.61 19.06 -22.89
N THR A 252 -15.42 18.50 -23.07
CA THR A 252 -15.02 17.79 -24.29
C THR A 252 -14.85 16.31 -23.96
N ALA A 253 -15.54 15.41 -24.68
CA ALA A 253 -15.37 13.97 -24.53
C ALA A 253 -14.65 13.40 -25.76
N ASN A 254 -13.54 12.68 -25.56
CA ASN A 254 -12.85 11.99 -26.65
C ASN A 254 -12.27 10.65 -26.16
N GLY A 255 -12.73 9.54 -26.74
CA GLY A 255 -12.20 8.20 -26.45
C GLY A 255 -12.26 7.77 -24.98
N GLY A 256 -13.32 8.18 -24.27
CA GLY A 256 -13.43 7.90 -22.84
C GLY A 256 -12.54 8.79 -21.97
N LYS A 257 -12.16 9.98 -22.43
CA LYS A 257 -11.56 11.03 -21.60
C LYS A 257 -12.43 12.26 -21.64
N ILE A 258 -12.83 12.76 -20.48
CA ILE A 258 -13.54 14.03 -20.36
C ILE A 258 -12.55 15.10 -19.95
N VAL A 259 -12.65 16.24 -20.62
CA VAL A 259 -11.87 17.45 -20.34
C VAL A 259 -12.83 18.61 -20.10
N VAL A 260 -12.82 19.16 -18.89
CA VAL A 260 -13.45 20.46 -18.58
C VAL A 260 -12.38 21.54 -18.68
N ALA A 261 -12.67 22.59 -19.45
CA ALA A 261 -11.74 23.68 -19.68
C ALA A 261 -11.55 24.48 -18.38
N LYS A 262 -10.31 24.83 -18.03
CA LYS A 262 -10.00 25.60 -16.81
C LYS A 262 -10.71 26.95 -16.76
N GLU A 263 -11.03 27.53 -17.92
CA GLU A 263 -11.75 28.81 -18.04
C GLU A 263 -13.20 28.72 -17.58
N ALA A 264 -13.77 27.51 -17.55
CA ALA A 264 -15.10 27.24 -17.02
C ALA A 264 -15.10 26.97 -15.49
N LEU A 265 -13.93 27.01 -14.85
CA LEU A 265 -13.73 26.70 -13.42
C LEU A 265 -13.21 27.97 -12.69
N PRO A 266 -14.05 28.65 -11.89
CA PRO A 266 -13.71 29.97 -11.38
C PRO A 266 -12.61 29.97 -10.27
N TYR A 267 -12.42 28.88 -9.50
CA TYR A 267 -11.47 28.77 -8.37
C TYR A 267 -10.81 27.36 -8.27
N ALA A 268 -9.78 27.20 -7.44
CA ALA A 268 -9.24 25.88 -7.06
C ALA A 268 -10.24 25.19 -6.10
N GLN A 269 -10.59 23.94 -6.36
CA GLN A 269 -11.75 23.29 -5.75
C GLN A 269 -11.50 21.79 -5.51
N THR A 270 -12.07 21.25 -4.43
CA THR A 270 -12.29 19.81 -4.31
C THR A 270 -13.55 19.43 -5.08
N ILE A 271 -13.38 18.51 -6.02
CA ILE A 271 -14.41 18.03 -6.92
C ILE A 271 -14.84 16.64 -6.45
N LEU A 272 -16.08 16.53 -5.98
CA LEU A 272 -16.65 15.29 -5.47
C LEU A 272 -17.42 14.57 -6.58
N ARG A 273 -16.94 13.38 -6.95
CA ARG A 273 -17.56 12.54 -7.98
C ARG A 273 -18.67 11.70 -7.36
N VAL A 274 -19.90 11.90 -7.85
CA VAL A 274 -21.03 11.00 -7.56
C VAL A 274 -21.25 10.10 -8.78
N ASN A 275 -20.89 8.83 -8.66
CA ASN A 275 -21.21 7.83 -9.69
C ASN A 275 -22.62 7.29 -9.46
N LYS A 276 -23.45 7.26 -10.51
CA LYS A 276 -24.63 6.39 -10.55
C LYS A 276 -24.50 5.35 -11.66
N ALA A 277 -25.16 4.22 -11.46
CA ALA A 277 -25.26 3.10 -12.39
C ALA A 277 -25.91 3.47 -13.75
N ASP A 278 -26.65 4.58 -13.83
CA ASP A 278 -27.59 4.85 -14.94
C ASP A 278 -27.14 5.98 -15.90
N GLY A 279 -25.87 6.42 -15.83
CA GLY A 279 -25.26 7.23 -16.89
C GLY A 279 -25.29 8.76 -16.74
N HIS A 280 -25.85 9.35 -15.68
CA HIS A 280 -25.71 10.78 -15.35
C HIS A 280 -24.80 11.01 -14.13
N ARG A 281 -24.03 12.10 -14.14
CA ARG A 281 -23.00 12.41 -13.13
C ARG A 281 -23.19 13.79 -12.51
N PHE A 282 -23.40 13.81 -11.19
CA PHE A 282 -23.38 15.03 -10.40
C PHE A 282 -21.97 15.28 -9.87
N ILE A 283 -21.51 16.52 -9.97
CA ILE A 283 -20.23 16.96 -9.43
C ILE A 283 -20.50 18.08 -8.42
N LYS A 284 -20.40 17.77 -7.11
CA LYS A 284 -20.41 18.82 -6.09
C LYS A 284 -19.05 19.47 -6.04
N VAL A 285 -19.03 20.79 -6.03
CA VAL A 285 -17.83 21.60 -6.05
C VAL A 285 -17.88 22.56 -4.89
N ILE A 286 -17.20 22.13 -3.83
CA ILE A 286 -17.08 22.95 -2.63
C ILE A 286 -15.85 23.82 -2.85
N ALA A 287 -16.06 25.14 -2.93
CA ALA A 287 -14.94 26.09 -2.96
C ALA A 287 -14.19 26.00 -1.64
N GLU A 288 -12.90 25.64 -1.71
CA GLU A 288 -12.03 25.66 -0.55
C GLU A 288 -11.70 27.12 -0.22
N THR A 289 -12.02 27.51 1.01
CA THR A 289 -11.57 28.78 1.58
C THR A 289 -10.23 28.54 2.24
N HIS A 290 -9.17 29.02 1.59
CA HIS A 290 -7.81 28.89 2.08
C HIS A 290 -7.52 29.91 3.18
N ILE A 291 -7.12 29.43 4.35
CA ILE A 291 -6.87 30.23 5.54
C ILE A 291 -5.35 30.42 5.70
N LYS A 292 -4.90 31.68 5.65
CA LYS A 292 -3.47 32.03 5.73
C LYS A 292 -3.14 32.90 6.93
N THR A 293 -4.13 33.58 7.49
CA THR A 293 -3.98 34.51 8.60
C THR A 293 -4.99 34.21 9.71
N VAL A 294 -4.71 34.73 10.91
CA VAL A 294 -5.64 34.66 12.04
C VAL A 294 -6.98 35.35 11.71
N GLU A 295 -6.96 36.38 10.88
CA GLU A 295 -8.15 37.10 10.40
C GLU A 295 -9.00 36.23 9.46
N ASP A 296 -8.38 35.51 8.53
CA ASP A 296 -9.08 34.53 7.67
C ASP A 296 -9.73 33.43 8.53
N PHE A 297 -9.02 32.98 9.57
CA PHE A 297 -9.53 31.96 10.48
C PHE A 297 -10.75 32.45 11.26
N LYS A 298 -10.77 33.72 11.69
CA LYS A 298 -11.92 34.33 12.37
C LYS A 298 -13.16 34.40 11.48
N ALA A 299 -13.00 34.43 10.15
CA ALA A 299 -14.08 34.53 9.17
C ALA A 299 -14.87 33.22 8.99
N ILE A 300 -14.39 32.09 9.52
CA ILE A 300 -15.16 30.81 9.55
C ILE A 300 -16.53 31.02 10.21
N ARG A 301 -16.63 31.95 11.18
CA ARG A 301 -17.90 32.24 11.87
C ARG A 301 -19.00 32.72 10.92
N ASP A 302 -18.61 33.32 9.79
CA ASP A 302 -19.54 33.96 8.87
C ASP A 302 -20.20 32.93 7.93
N ASP A 303 -19.58 31.75 7.77
CA ASP A 303 -20.11 30.62 7.00
C ASP A 303 -19.77 29.26 7.66
N LEU A 304 -20.58 28.84 8.63
CA LEU A 304 -20.39 27.59 9.34
C LEU A 304 -20.63 26.31 8.50
N GLY A 305 -20.99 26.44 7.21
CA GLY A 305 -21.17 25.34 6.26
C GLY A 305 -20.06 25.21 5.22
N GLY A 306 -19.07 26.11 5.22
CA GLY A 306 -18.00 26.17 4.22
C GLY A 306 -16.96 25.04 4.30
N CYS A 307 -16.13 24.91 3.26
CA CYS A 307 -14.93 24.08 3.31
C CYS A 307 -13.70 24.97 3.48
N TYR A 308 -12.97 24.75 4.57
CA TYR A 308 -11.86 25.56 5.02
C TYR A 308 -10.61 24.71 5.07
N VAL A 309 -9.55 25.20 4.44
CA VAL A 309 -8.26 24.51 4.41
C VAL A 309 -7.20 25.47 4.93
N LEU A 310 -6.42 25.06 5.93
CA LEU A 310 -5.24 25.84 6.31
C LEU A 310 -4.20 25.77 5.20
N ASP A 311 -3.66 26.93 4.84
CA ASP A 311 -2.52 27.11 3.93
C ASP A 311 -1.26 27.58 4.68
N ALA A 312 -1.38 27.83 5.98
CA ALA A 312 -0.28 28.21 6.86
C ALA A 312 -0.61 27.85 8.31
N SER A 313 0.42 27.60 9.10
CA SER A 313 0.29 27.54 10.56
C SER A 313 -0.03 28.94 11.10
N LEU A 314 -0.92 29.03 12.08
CA LEU A 314 -1.42 30.30 12.59
C LEU A 314 -1.02 30.49 14.04
N ASN A 315 -0.44 31.66 14.38
CA ASN A 315 -0.13 32.02 15.76
C ASN A 315 -1.16 33.03 16.28
N PHE A 316 -1.90 32.65 17.33
CA PHE A 316 -2.94 33.46 17.95
C PHE A 316 -2.43 34.27 19.15
N GLU A 317 -1.12 34.40 19.35
CA GLU A 317 -0.55 35.25 20.39
C GLU A 317 -1.09 36.69 20.29
N GLY A 318 -1.67 37.19 21.39
CA GLY A 318 -2.33 38.50 21.44
C GLY A 318 -3.67 38.59 20.69
N ALA A 319 -4.13 37.50 20.05
CA ALA A 319 -5.42 37.44 19.34
C ALA A 319 -6.48 36.68 20.15
N TYR A 320 -7.70 37.21 20.14
CA TYR A 320 -8.85 36.62 20.83
C TYR A 320 -9.84 35.98 19.84
N ILE A 321 -10.27 34.75 20.11
CA ILE A 321 -11.28 34.04 19.30
C ILE A 321 -12.35 33.40 20.19
N GLN A 322 -13.62 33.61 19.82
CA GLN A 322 -14.75 32.90 20.41
C GLN A 322 -14.91 31.53 19.73
N PRO A 323 -15.34 30.48 20.46
CA PRO A 323 -15.65 29.17 19.89
C PRO A 323 -16.65 29.25 18.74
N PHE A 324 -16.38 28.56 17.64
CA PHE A 324 -17.35 28.46 16.53
C PHE A 324 -18.55 27.62 16.94
N GLY A 325 -19.74 28.01 16.49
CA GLY A 325 -20.99 27.30 16.78
C GLY A 325 -21.54 27.46 18.21
N THR A 326 -21.05 28.45 18.97
CA THR A 326 -21.65 28.87 20.25
C THR A 326 -22.35 30.21 20.11
N VAL A 327 -23.33 30.48 20.98
CA VAL A 327 -23.93 31.82 21.06
C VAL A 327 -22.87 32.76 21.66
N PRO A 328 -22.54 33.89 21.01
CA PRO A 328 -21.60 34.87 21.57
C PRO A 328 -22.12 35.41 22.90
N VAL A 329 -21.36 35.25 23.98
CA VAL A 329 -21.76 35.77 25.29
C VAL A 329 -21.01 37.07 25.58
N LYS A 330 -21.74 38.19 25.64
CA LYS A 330 -21.27 39.43 26.29
C LYS A 330 -21.78 39.49 27.73
N TYR A 331 -20.87 39.73 28.66
CA TYR A 331 -21.18 39.95 30.08
C TYR A 331 -20.97 41.43 30.41
N GLU A 332 -22.07 42.19 30.50
CA GLU A 332 -22.05 43.54 31.07
C GLU A 332 -22.94 43.53 32.33
N GLY A 333 -22.34 43.79 33.50
CA GLY A 333 -23.10 44.12 34.70
C GLY A 333 -24.10 43.07 35.22
N GLY A 334 -23.82 41.77 35.05
CA GLY A 334 -24.62 40.71 35.67
C GLY A 334 -25.82 40.21 34.86
N SER A 335 -25.96 40.60 33.59
CA SER A 335 -26.94 40.01 32.66
C SER A 335 -26.27 39.53 31.37
N MET A 336 -26.70 38.37 30.87
CA MET A 336 -26.33 37.86 29.55
C MET A 336 -27.11 38.67 28.50
N ILE A 337 -26.42 39.33 27.58
CA ILE A 337 -27.04 40.14 26.52
C ILE A 337 -26.63 39.60 25.16
N ASP A 338 -27.14 38.42 24.77
CA ASP A 338 -27.42 38.10 23.36
C ASP A 338 -28.30 36.85 23.29
N SER A 339 -29.47 36.95 22.64
CA SER A 339 -30.38 35.82 22.36
C SER A 339 -30.63 35.64 20.85
N ALA A 340 -29.98 36.45 20.01
CA ALA A 340 -30.14 36.43 18.56
C ALA A 340 -29.13 35.43 17.93
N GLY A 341 -29.27 34.14 18.25
CA GLY A 341 -28.40 33.11 17.69
C GLY A 341 -28.64 31.68 18.19
N ILE A 342 -29.72 31.45 18.95
CA ILE A 342 -30.04 30.13 19.49
C ILE A 342 -30.44 29.19 18.35
N GLY A 343 -29.67 28.13 18.12
CA GLY A 343 -29.98 27.08 17.15
C GLY A 343 -31.07 26.12 17.66
N THR A 344 -31.59 25.25 16.79
CA THR A 344 -32.48 24.16 17.21
C THR A 344 -31.72 23.17 18.10
N SER A 345 -32.28 22.84 19.27
CA SER A 345 -31.67 21.85 20.17
C SER A 345 -31.50 20.50 19.48
N PRO A 346 -30.34 19.84 19.62
CA PRO A 346 -30.18 18.43 19.28
C PRO A 346 -31.04 17.54 20.18
N ASP A 347 -31.57 16.44 19.64
CA ASP A 347 -32.26 15.39 20.41
C ASP A 347 -31.28 14.55 21.26
N ALA A 348 -29.99 14.60 20.92
CA ALA A 348 -28.92 13.90 21.63
C ALA A 348 -28.64 14.47 23.04
N LEU A 349 -29.21 15.62 23.41
CA LEU A 349 -29.09 16.20 24.75
C LEU A 349 -30.37 16.01 25.56
N ALA A 350 -30.21 15.50 26.78
CA ALA A 350 -31.33 15.27 27.70
C ALA A 350 -32.11 16.58 28.00
N GLU A 351 -33.40 16.45 28.26
CA GLU A 351 -34.25 17.57 28.62
C GLU A 351 -33.81 18.16 29.98
N GLY A 352 -33.41 19.44 29.98
CA GLY A 352 -32.84 20.12 31.15
C GLY A 352 -31.31 20.21 31.19
N ASP A 353 -30.59 19.67 30.19
CA ASP A 353 -29.14 19.87 30.05
C ASP A 353 -28.83 21.37 29.84
N LYS A 354 -27.92 21.92 30.64
CA LYS A 354 -27.55 23.34 30.60
C LYS A 354 -26.71 23.70 29.37
N LEU A 355 -26.04 22.72 28.73
CA LEU A 355 -25.34 22.87 27.45
C LEU A 355 -26.31 23.29 26.33
N LYS A 356 -27.54 22.76 26.36
CA LYS A 356 -28.62 23.00 25.37
C LYS A 356 -29.03 24.47 25.25
N ALA A 357 -28.86 25.27 26.30
CA ALA A 357 -29.26 26.68 26.34
C ALA A 357 -28.24 27.66 25.71
N GLN A 358 -27.05 27.18 25.32
CA GLN A 358 -25.95 28.03 24.83
C GLN A 358 -25.34 27.57 23.49
N LEU A 359 -25.91 26.53 22.87
CA LEU A 359 -25.53 26.09 21.53
C LEU A 359 -26.04 27.10 20.48
N GLY A 360 -25.13 27.54 19.63
CA GLY A 360 -25.42 28.38 18.47
C GLY A 360 -25.77 27.54 17.24
N VAL A 361 -25.64 28.14 16.06
CA VAL A 361 -25.71 27.42 14.78
C VAL A 361 -24.55 26.42 14.70
N PRO A 362 -24.75 25.12 14.42
CA PRO A 362 -23.66 24.15 14.33
C PRO A 362 -22.68 24.48 13.21
N PHE A 363 -21.40 24.15 13.43
CA PHE A 363 -20.48 23.94 12.33
C PHE A 363 -20.86 22.66 11.59
N THR A 364 -21.23 22.79 10.31
CA THR A 364 -21.62 21.68 9.41
C THR A 364 -20.73 21.59 8.18
N GLY A 365 -19.75 22.48 8.07
CA GLY A 365 -18.74 22.50 7.02
C GLY A 365 -17.58 21.52 7.24
N THR A 366 -16.53 21.66 6.45
CA THR A 366 -15.28 20.91 6.61
C THR A 366 -14.16 21.87 6.99
N PHE A 367 -13.47 21.60 8.09
CA PHE A 367 -12.21 22.26 8.45
C PHE A 367 -11.09 21.23 8.32
N ASP A 368 -10.24 21.40 7.32
CA ASP A 368 -9.04 20.61 7.10
C ASP A 368 -7.82 21.47 7.51
N GLY A 369 -7.24 21.12 8.65
CA GLY A 369 -6.00 21.70 9.12
C GLY A 369 -4.82 21.44 8.19
N ASN A 370 -4.95 20.50 7.25
CA ASN A 370 -3.96 20.18 6.22
C ASN A 370 -2.55 19.97 6.80
N GLY A 371 -2.47 19.38 8.00
CA GLY A 371 -1.22 19.14 8.73
C GLY A 371 -0.60 20.37 9.42
N TYR A 372 -1.19 21.57 9.29
CA TYR A 372 -0.70 22.80 9.89
C TYR A 372 -1.03 22.91 11.39
N VAL A 373 -0.31 23.81 12.05
CA VAL A 373 -0.36 24.00 13.51
C VAL A 373 -1.10 25.29 13.86
N LEU A 374 -1.96 25.23 14.88
CA LEU A 374 -2.54 26.39 15.54
C LEU A 374 -1.79 26.65 16.86
N TYR A 375 -0.97 27.71 16.89
CA TYR A 375 -0.13 28.09 18.03
C TYR A 375 -0.83 29.09 18.94
N ASN A 376 -0.59 28.96 20.25
CA ASN A 376 -0.92 29.97 21.27
C ASN A 376 -2.39 30.41 21.27
N PHE A 377 -3.30 29.51 20.90
CA PHE A 377 -4.72 29.81 20.95
C PHE A 377 -5.13 30.04 22.41
N LYS A 378 -5.65 31.23 22.71
CA LYS A 378 -6.22 31.55 24.03
C LYS A 378 -7.73 31.74 23.92
N SER A 379 -8.51 30.84 24.53
CA SER A 379 -9.95 31.06 24.66
C SER A 379 -10.16 32.10 25.77
N GLY A 380 -10.47 33.33 25.42
CA GLY A 380 -10.41 34.38 26.44
C GLY A 380 -11.64 34.41 27.35
N CYS A 381 -11.39 34.29 28.65
CA CYS A 381 -12.03 35.15 29.63
C CYS A 381 -11.00 36.20 30.08
N ASP A 382 -11.44 37.42 30.37
CA ASP A 382 -10.60 38.37 31.09
C ASP A 382 -10.27 37.81 32.48
N GLU A 383 -9.05 38.07 32.96
CA GLU A 383 -8.60 37.72 34.31
C GLU A 383 -9.61 38.24 35.35
N GLY A 384 -10.49 37.36 35.84
CA GLY A 384 -11.49 37.69 36.86
C GLY A 384 -12.89 37.08 36.72
N MET A 385 -13.22 36.39 35.63
CA MET A 385 -14.59 35.90 35.39
C MET A 385 -14.87 34.48 35.94
N TRP A 386 -15.19 34.36 37.23
CA TRP A 386 -15.59 33.11 37.89
C TRP A 386 -17.06 32.70 37.61
N HIS A 387 -17.41 32.23 36.41
CA HIS A 387 -18.82 31.86 36.15
C HIS A 387 -19.06 30.53 35.41
N ALA A 388 -19.88 29.69 36.04
CA ALA A 388 -20.46 28.41 35.59
C ALA A 388 -21.45 28.51 34.41
N VAL A 389 -21.37 29.59 33.62
CA VAL A 389 -22.38 29.96 32.60
C VAL A 389 -21.81 29.99 31.18
N ASN A 390 -20.62 29.43 30.95
CA ASN A 390 -20.00 29.40 29.62
C ASN A 390 -19.72 27.94 29.25
N TYR A 391 -20.69 27.27 28.64
CA TYR A 391 -20.61 25.86 28.29
C TYR A 391 -19.85 25.62 26.96
N GLY A 392 -19.14 24.50 26.84
CA GLY A 392 -18.57 24.04 25.56
C GLY A 392 -17.44 24.94 25.03
N ARG A 393 -16.58 25.46 25.92
CA ARG A 393 -15.41 26.24 25.50
C ARG A 393 -14.42 25.31 24.80
N SER A 394 -14.25 25.53 23.49
CA SER A 394 -13.40 24.75 22.58
C SER A 394 -13.08 25.56 21.33
N LEU A 395 -12.26 25.02 20.42
CA LEU A 395 -12.06 25.62 19.10
C LEU A 395 -13.40 25.71 18.33
N PHE A 396 -14.15 24.60 18.33
CA PHE A 396 -15.53 24.50 17.85
C PHE A 396 -16.45 24.15 19.00
N GLY A 397 -17.22 25.08 19.55
CA GLY A 397 -18.12 24.71 20.65
C GLY A 397 -19.24 23.75 20.22
N TYR A 398 -19.66 23.76 18.96
CA TYR A 398 -20.63 22.79 18.42
C TYR A 398 -20.35 22.36 16.97
N ILE A 399 -20.05 21.08 16.77
CA ILE A 399 -19.96 20.41 15.46
C ILE A 399 -21.25 19.60 15.23
N GLY A 400 -21.99 19.91 14.16
CA GLY A 400 -23.22 19.21 13.77
C GLY A 400 -22.98 17.94 12.95
N ALA A 401 -24.04 17.18 12.64
CA ALA A 401 -23.95 15.84 12.01
C ALA A 401 -23.29 15.79 10.61
N GLY A 402 -23.13 16.93 9.94
CA GLY A 402 -22.39 17.05 8.66
C GLY A 402 -21.01 17.70 8.80
N GLY A 403 -20.65 18.17 10.00
CA GLY A 403 -19.41 18.88 10.24
C GLY A 403 -18.21 17.94 10.34
N THR A 404 -17.10 18.31 9.71
CA THR A 404 -15.84 17.56 9.76
C THR A 404 -14.69 18.47 10.19
N VAL A 405 -13.92 18.06 11.19
CA VAL A 405 -12.71 18.76 11.65
C VAL A 405 -11.56 17.76 11.61
N LYS A 406 -10.53 18.04 10.80
CA LYS A 406 -9.44 17.09 10.59
C LYS A 406 -8.07 17.68 10.37
N ASN A 407 -7.04 16.83 10.52
CA ASN A 407 -5.66 17.08 10.11
C ASN A 407 -5.04 18.34 10.73
N VAL A 408 -5.31 18.64 12.00
CA VAL A 408 -4.80 19.84 12.67
C VAL A 408 -4.01 19.50 13.93
N THR A 409 -2.92 20.24 14.15
CA THR A 409 -2.13 20.16 15.39
C THR A 409 -2.41 21.38 16.26
N LEU A 410 -2.64 21.17 17.55
CA LEU A 410 -2.81 22.22 18.54
C LEU A 410 -1.57 22.30 19.44
N ARG A 411 -0.99 23.49 19.60
CA ARG A 411 0.18 23.71 20.45
C ARG A 411 0.09 25.03 21.21
N GLY A 412 0.50 25.02 22.48
CA GLY A 412 0.40 26.20 23.35
C GLY A 412 -1.05 26.70 23.52
N TYR A 413 -2.04 25.86 23.21
CA TYR A 413 -3.46 26.17 23.40
C TYR A 413 -3.73 26.29 24.89
N LYS A 414 -4.11 27.48 25.34
CA LYS A 414 -4.44 27.78 26.73
C LYS A 414 -5.93 28.05 26.85
N LEU A 415 -6.64 27.09 27.42
CA LEU A 415 -8.07 27.17 27.68
C LEU A 415 -8.30 27.54 29.14
N GLU A 416 -8.63 28.80 29.39
CA GLU A 416 -8.95 29.30 30.73
C GLU A 416 -10.47 29.51 30.86
N GLY A 417 -11.09 28.79 31.80
CA GLY A 417 -12.49 28.92 32.17
C GLY A 417 -13.52 28.12 31.37
N GLY A 418 -14.79 28.31 31.75
CA GLY A 418 -15.93 27.59 31.16
C GLY A 418 -16.28 26.26 31.82
N GLN A 419 -17.44 25.73 31.43
CA GLN A 419 -17.96 24.43 31.82
C GLN A 419 -17.94 23.45 30.65
N ASP A 420 -17.53 22.21 30.92
CA ASP A 420 -17.46 21.12 29.94
C ASP A 420 -16.60 21.54 28.73
N SER A 421 -15.33 21.84 28.99
CA SER A 421 -14.37 22.39 28.02
C SER A 421 -13.47 21.30 27.42
N ALA A 422 -13.13 21.46 26.14
CA ALA A 422 -12.18 20.60 25.43
C ALA A 422 -11.40 21.37 24.36
N PHE A 423 -10.29 20.83 23.83
CA PHE A 423 -9.52 21.56 22.83
C PHE A 423 -10.22 21.66 21.48
N ILE A 424 -10.84 20.57 20.99
CA ILE A 424 -11.49 20.56 19.66
C ILE A 424 -12.95 20.96 19.74
N ALA A 425 -13.78 20.22 20.50
CA ALA A 425 -15.20 20.57 20.57
C ALA A 425 -15.93 20.40 21.91
N GLY A 426 -16.86 21.32 22.17
CA GLY A 426 -17.77 21.23 23.31
C GLY A 426 -18.79 20.11 23.09
N LEU A 427 -19.48 20.15 21.95
CA LEU A 427 -20.38 19.09 21.47
C LEU A 427 -19.97 18.66 20.06
N ASN A 428 -19.80 17.34 19.85
CA ASN A 428 -19.56 16.75 18.55
C ASN A 428 -20.69 15.79 18.15
N LEU A 429 -21.37 16.06 17.04
CA LEU A 429 -22.28 15.14 16.36
C LEU A 429 -21.75 14.73 14.97
N GLY A 430 -20.66 15.33 14.52
CA GLY A 430 -20.04 15.09 13.21
C GLY A 430 -18.78 14.23 13.31
N THR A 431 -17.76 14.55 12.50
CA THR A 431 -16.51 13.80 12.41
C THR A 431 -15.33 14.63 12.91
N VAL A 432 -14.56 14.08 13.84
CA VAL A 432 -13.25 14.60 14.27
C VAL A 432 -12.20 13.54 13.99
N GLU A 433 -11.22 13.83 13.12
CA GLU A 433 -10.20 12.85 12.76
C GLU A 433 -8.80 13.45 12.60
N ASN A 434 -7.75 12.67 12.80
CA ASN A 434 -6.37 13.08 12.55
C ASN A 434 -5.96 14.36 13.31
N ILE A 435 -6.15 14.33 14.63
CA ILE A 435 -5.83 15.46 15.51
C ILE A 435 -4.58 15.16 16.32
N VAL A 436 -3.72 16.15 16.48
CA VAL A 436 -2.56 16.10 17.39
C VAL A 436 -2.70 17.19 18.44
N ILE A 437 -2.64 16.81 19.71
CA ILE A 437 -2.65 17.74 20.86
C ILE A 437 -1.29 17.60 21.56
N ASP A 438 -0.47 18.64 21.46
CA ASP A 438 0.87 18.70 22.06
C ASP A 438 0.88 18.82 23.60
N GLU A 439 2.03 18.61 24.24
CA GLU A 439 2.20 18.60 25.71
C GLU A 439 2.04 19.98 26.36
N GLU A 440 2.29 21.06 25.62
CA GLU A 440 2.23 22.44 26.13
C GLU A 440 0.82 23.00 26.25
N ASN A 441 -0.20 22.28 25.79
CA ASN A 441 -1.59 22.73 25.85
C ASN A 441 -2.14 22.58 27.27
N THR A 442 -2.81 23.62 27.78
CA THR A 442 -3.39 23.60 29.13
C THR A 442 -4.89 23.88 29.09
N ILE A 443 -5.63 23.12 29.91
CA ILE A 443 -7.05 23.38 30.19
C ILE A 443 -7.21 23.61 31.67
N PHE A 444 -7.83 24.74 32.00
CA PHE A 444 -8.29 25.08 33.33
C PHE A 444 -9.80 25.32 33.29
N SER A 445 -10.60 24.28 33.53
CA SER A 445 -12.07 24.43 33.61
C SER A 445 -12.45 25.01 34.97
N HIS A 446 -13.10 26.16 34.97
CA HIS A 446 -13.59 26.78 36.21
C HIS A 446 -14.80 26.04 36.80
N TYR A 447 -15.48 25.16 36.07
CA TYR A 447 -16.68 24.47 36.56
C TYR A 447 -17.03 23.25 35.69
N GLY A 448 -16.88 22.01 36.15
CA GLY A 448 -17.32 20.83 35.37
C GLY A 448 -16.17 20.11 34.67
N ARG A 449 -16.44 19.39 33.57
CA ARG A 449 -15.45 18.45 33.00
C ARG A 449 -14.40 19.17 32.16
N ALA A 450 -13.13 18.75 32.29
CA ALA A 450 -12.05 19.11 31.37
C ALA A 450 -11.65 17.87 30.56
N ASN A 451 -11.76 17.92 29.24
CA ASN A 451 -11.45 16.81 28.34
C ASN A 451 -10.45 17.23 27.27
N ALA A 452 -9.66 16.30 26.74
CA ALA A 452 -8.67 16.63 25.70
C ALA A 452 -9.35 16.95 24.36
N ILE A 453 -10.25 16.09 23.87
CA ILE A 453 -10.70 16.15 22.48
C ILE A 453 -12.09 16.76 22.40
N VAL A 454 -13.08 16.10 23.00
CA VAL A 454 -14.47 16.56 22.99
C VAL A 454 -15.15 16.37 24.35
N SER A 455 -16.00 17.33 24.73
CA SER A 455 -16.69 17.26 26.03
C SER A 455 -17.96 16.41 25.99
N VAL A 456 -18.75 16.47 24.93
CA VAL A 456 -19.90 15.59 24.69
C VAL A 456 -19.80 15.05 23.28
N ASN A 457 -19.80 13.73 23.12
CA ASN A 457 -19.67 13.07 21.82
C ASN A 457 -20.91 12.24 21.47
N GLY A 458 -21.62 12.65 20.42
CA GLY A 458 -22.62 11.83 19.71
C GLY A 458 -22.21 11.49 18.27
N GLY A 459 -21.06 11.99 17.81
CA GLY A 459 -20.48 11.75 16.49
C GLY A 459 -19.30 10.78 16.52
N THR A 460 -18.41 10.86 15.52
CA THR A 460 -17.19 10.03 15.43
C THR A 460 -15.95 10.81 15.83
N VAL A 461 -15.05 10.15 16.55
CA VAL A 461 -13.70 10.63 16.84
C VAL A 461 -12.73 9.51 16.47
N SER A 462 -11.72 9.78 15.65
CA SER A 462 -10.74 8.75 15.25
C SER A 462 -9.35 9.32 15.02
N ASN A 463 -8.33 8.48 15.16
CA ASN A 463 -6.93 8.83 14.89
C ASN A 463 -6.51 10.13 15.60
N VAL A 464 -6.57 10.14 16.93
CA VAL A 464 -6.16 11.30 17.73
C VAL A 464 -5.02 10.93 18.65
N VAL A 465 -4.01 11.79 18.72
CA VAL A 465 -2.85 11.64 19.61
C VAL A 465 -2.80 12.83 20.56
N CYS A 466 -2.73 12.56 21.87
CA CYS A 466 -2.67 13.57 22.91
C CYS A 466 -1.45 13.36 23.83
N TYR A 467 -0.61 14.39 23.93
CA TYR A 467 0.61 14.42 24.74
C TYR A 467 0.44 15.13 26.09
N VAL A 468 -0.71 15.75 26.35
CA VAL A 468 -0.97 16.37 27.66
C VAL A 468 -1.15 15.30 28.73
N SER A 469 -0.39 15.41 29.82
CA SER A 469 -0.34 14.42 30.89
C SER A 469 -1.44 14.58 31.95
N ASP A 470 -1.92 15.79 32.19
CA ASP A 470 -3.08 16.07 33.04
C ASP A 470 -3.74 17.43 32.76
N PHE A 471 -5.01 17.57 33.14
CA PHE A 471 -5.72 18.84 33.20
C PHE A 471 -6.10 19.16 34.65
N THR A 472 -6.08 20.45 34.99
CA THR A 472 -6.45 20.89 36.34
C THR A 472 -7.90 21.35 36.36
N ASP A 473 -8.75 20.68 37.15
CA ASP A 473 -10.12 21.11 37.46
C ASP A 473 -10.12 22.25 38.50
N ARG A 474 -11.26 22.93 38.67
CA ARG A 474 -11.45 24.04 39.62
C ARG A 474 -11.02 23.69 41.04
N ASP A 475 -11.23 22.45 41.48
CA ASP A 475 -10.88 22.01 42.83
C ASP A 475 -9.39 21.65 43.00
N GLY A 476 -8.59 21.81 41.94
CA GLY A 476 -7.17 21.47 41.90
C GLY A 476 -6.91 20.00 41.56
N THR A 477 -7.95 19.21 41.28
CA THR A 477 -7.82 17.80 40.88
C THR A 477 -7.24 17.71 39.47
N LYS A 478 -6.22 16.86 39.32
CA LYS A 478 -5.64 16.49 38.03
C LYS A 478 -6.43 15.35 37.41
N GLN A 479 -6.99 15.55 36.22
CA GLN A 479 -7.71 14.51 35.46
C GLN A 479 -7.33 14.57 33.97
N LEU A 480 -7.25 13.40 33.32
CA LEU A 480 -7.05 13.29 31.88
C LEU A 480 -8.13 12.37 31.31
N LYS A 481 -9.15 12.97 30.68
CA LYS A 481 -10.19 12.25 29.94
C LYS A 481 -10.14 12.69 28.48
N MET A 482 -10.12 11.73 27.56
CA MET A 482 -10.12 12.02 26.12
C MET A 482 -11.50 12.53 25.65
N ILE A 483 -12.56 11.85 26.12
CA ILE A 483 -13.97 12.09 25.80
C ILE A 483 -14.79 11.87 27.07
N ALA A 484 -15.79 12.70 27.36
CA ALA A 484 -16.72 12.41 28.47
C ALA A 484 -17.95 11.61 27.99
N PRO A 485 -18.43 10.64 28.81
CA PRO A 485 -19.69 9.95 28.52
C PRO A 485 -20.89 10.90 28.65
N ASP A 486 -21.94 10.63 27.87
CA ASP A 486 -23.22 11.38 27.83
C ASP A 486 -23.73 11.77 29.25
N HIS A 487 -24.37 12.94 29.36
CA HIS A 487 -25.01 13.46 30.58
C HIS A 487 -26.19 12.61 31.04
N SER A 488 -26.71 11.71 30.18
CA SER A 488 -27.81 10.80 30.53
C SER A 488 -27.31 9.52 31.22
N LYS A 489 -27.93 9.18 32.34
CA LYS A 489 -27.56 8.04 33.21
C LYS A 489 -27.54 6.70 32.44
N ASN A 490 -26.37 6.25 32.02
CA ASN A 490 -26.01 4.84 31.91
C ASN A 490 -24.51 4.74 31.65
N GLU A 491 -23.76 4.16 32.58
CA GLU A 491 -22.33 3.88 32.43
C GLU A 491 -22.04 2.97 31.20
N ASP A 492 -23.07 2.32 30.65
CA ASP A 492 -22.96 1.38 29.52
C ASP A 492 -23.33 1.96 28.13
N ALA A 493 -23.88 3.19 28.03
CA ALA A 493 -24.43 3.70 26.76
C ALA A 493 -23.52 4.68 26.01
N ALA A 494 -22.57 5.31 26.69
CA ALA A 494 -21.52 6.07 26.03
C ALA A 494 -20.44 5.09 25.58
N LYS A 495 -20.66 4.43 24.44
CA LYS A 495 -19.55 3.79 23.74
C LYS A 495 -18.47 4.85 23.59
N GLU A 496 -17.30 4.61 24.18
CA GLU A 496 -16.03 5.19 23.76
C GLU A 496 -15.88 4.89 22.26
N THR A 497 -16.51 5.70 21.41
CA THR A 497 -16.47 5.61 19.94
C THR A 497 -15.25 6.35 19.40
N ALA A 498 -14.27 6.62 20.28
CA ALA A 498 -12.91 6.88 19.86
C ALA A 498 -12.37 5.58 19.27
N THR A 499 -12.48 5.44 17.96
CA THR A 499 -11.74 4.38 17.26
C THR A 499 -10.32 4.93 17.16
N ARG A 500 -9.45 4.58 18.14
CA ARG A 500 -8.02 4.98 18.21
C ARG A 500 -7.75 6.40 18.72
N GLY A 501 -8.12 6.69 19.98
CA GLY A 501 -7.58 7.82 20.73
C GLY A 501 -6.41 7.35 21.60
N TYR A 502 -5.19 7.82 21.32
CA TYR A 502 -3.98 7.40 22.03
C TYR A 502 -3.47 8.51 22.95
N ILE A 503 -3.39 8.19 24.24
CA ILE A 503 -2.53 8.88 25.19
C ILE A 503 -1.22 8.12 25.11
N ALA A 504 -0.15 8.67 24.55
CA ALA A 504 1.02 7.86 24.23
C ALA A 504 1.84 7.50 25.49
N PRO A 505 1.96 6.22 25.88
CA PRO A 505 3.22 5.67 26.34
C PRO A 505 4.05 5.25 25.12
N GLU A 506 5.35 5.47 25.20
CA GLU A 506 6.35 5.31 24.12
C GLU A 506 6.37 3.92 23.44
N ALA A 507 5.71 2.91 24.01
CA ALA A 507 5.74 1.52 23.55
C ALA A 507 4.79 1.18 22.38
N GLU A 508 3.83 2.03 22.03
CA GLU A 508 2.80 1.74 20.99
C GLU A 508 2.92 2.65 19.74
N LEU A 509 4.01 3.41 19.64
CA LEU A 509 4.24 4.41 18.59
C LEU A 509 4.41 3.81 17.18
N THR A 510 4.96 2.59 17.07
CA THR A 510 5.18 1.90 15.80
C THR A 510 3.88 1.57 15.06
N ASP A 511 2.82 1.25 15.80
CA ASP A 511 1.52 0.88 15.21
C ASP A 511 0.79 2.12 14.65
N LEU A 512 1.03 3.29 15.24
CA LEU A 512 0.56 4.59 14.76
C LEU A 512 1.28 5.01 13.47
N THR A 513 2.60 4.80 13.37
CA THR A 513 3.38 5.13 12.16
C THR A 513 3.09 4.25 10.95
N ALA A 514 2.44 3.11 11.14
CA ALA A 514 2.04 2.22 10.05
C ALA A 514 0.76 2.71 9.34
N LEU A 515 0.11 3.76 9.85
CA LEU A 515 -1.09 4.35 9.25
C LEU A 515 -0.70 5.39 8.19
N ASP A 516 -1.42 5.38 7.07
CA ASP A 516 -1.19 6.29 5.95
C ASP A 516 -1.26 7.77 6.41
N GLY A 517 -0.23 8.54 6.06
CA GLY A 517 -0.06 9.93 6.50
C GLY A 517 0.54 10.14 7.90
N TRP A 518 0.73 9.12 8.75
CA TRP A 518 1.31 9.33 10.10
C TRP A 518 2.81 9.09 10.16
N LYS A 519 3.54 9.93 10.90
CA LYS A 519 4.98 9.74 11.13
C LYS A 519 5.39 10.04 12.56
N TYR A 520 6.15 9.14 13.16
CA TYR A 520 6.78 9.36 14.45
C TYR A 520 8.11 10.06 14.24
N ILE A 521 8.28 11.16 14.95
CA ILE A 521 9.51 11.94 14.98
C ILE A 521 10.03 11.86 16.41
N GLU A 522 11.22 11.27 16.55
CA GLU A 522 11.90 11.14 17.84
C GLU A 522 12.07 12.51 18.52
N GLY A 523 11.52 12.63 19.73
CA GLY A 523 11.50 13.85 20.54
C GLY A 523 10.39 14.86 20.21
N VAL A 524 9.50 14.56 19.24
CA VAL A 524 8.31 15.38 18.92
C VAL A 524 7.02 14.58 19.08
N GLY A 525 7.04 13.28 18.77
CA GLY A 525 5.84 12.44 18.78
C GLY A 525 5.36 12.05 17.38
N THR A 526 4.18 11.44 17.31
CA THR A 526 3.51 11.00 16.10
C THR A 526 2.67 12.14 15.57
N VAL A 527 3.02 12.60 14.36
CA VAL A 527 2.33 13.67 13.66
C VAL A 527 1.56 13.11 12.47
N TYR A 528 0.38 13.66 12.20
CA TYR A 528 -0.30 13.45 10.93
C TYR A 528 0.27 14.41 9.90
N THR A 529 0.76 13.85 8.80
CA THR A 529 1.57 14.51 7.80
C THR A 529 0.85 14.47 6.46
N ASN A 530 0.90 15.59 5.73
CA ASN A 530 0.69 15.62 4.30
C ASN A 530 2.09 15.61 3.61
N GLN A 531 2.13 15.81 2.29
CA GLN A 531 3.39 15.87 1.52
C GLN A 531 4.32 17.04 1.89
N TYR A 532 3.95 17.90 2.86
CA TYR A 532 4.56 19.20 3.09
C TYR A 532 4.58 19.61 4.58
N TYR A 533 5.53 19.12 5.37
CA TYR A 533 5.67 19.53 6.77
C TYR A 533 7.11 19.94 7.10
N VAL A 534 7.23 20.86 8.06
CA VAL A 534 8.48 21.34 8.66
C VAL A 534 8.29 21.39 10.16
N ILE A 535 9.09 20.61 10.91
CA ILE A 535 8.94 20.44 12.35
C ILE A 535 10.31 20.60 13.05
N SER A 536 10.38 21.54 13.99
CA SER A 536 11.47 21.76 14.96
C SER A 536 11.13 21.18 16.34
N ARG A 537 12.17 20.73 17.05
CA ARG A 537 12.10 20.13 18.40
C ARG A 537 11.85 21.12 19.55
N ALA A 538 12.10 22.42 19.35
CA ALA A 538 11.82 23.44 20.36
C ALA A 538 11.44 24.78 19.72
N GLU A 539 10.54 25.52 20.37
CA GLU A 539 10.03 26.82 19.92
C GLU A 539 10.77 27.99 20.55
N LYS A 540 11.54 27.74 21.60
CA LYS A 540 12.44 28.72 22.19
C LYS A 540 13.80 28.09 22.42
N PHE A 541 14.84 28.71 21.90
CA PHE A 541 16.22 28.38 22.21
C PHE A 541 16.87 29.51 22.97
N GLU A 542 17.68 29.18 23.98
CA GLU A 542 18.58 30.13 24.61
C GLU A 542 20.00 29.76 24.20
N ILE A 543 20.68 30.67 23.51
CA ILE A 543 22.04 30.45 23.03
C ILE A 543 22.94 31.61 23.49
N PRO A 544 24.21 31.37 23.80
CA PRO A 544 25.16 32.46 24.05
C PRO A 544 25.55 33.14 22.73
N LEU A 545 26.00 34.39 22.79
CA LEU A 545 26.48 35.13 21.62
C LEU A 545 27.58 34.33 20.89
N GLY A 546 27.47 34.19 19.55
CA GLY A 546 28.24 33.30 18.65
C GLY A 546 28.03 31.79 18.82
N GLY A 547 27.12 31.38 19.69
CA GLY A 547 26.62 30.01 19.70
C GLY A 547 26.03 29.62 18.35
N THR A 548 26.13 28.33 18.03
CA THR A 548 25.44 27.74 16.88
C THR A 548 24.18 27.05 17.40
N LEU A 549 23.05 27.33 16.75
CA LEU A 549 21.80 26.62 17.00
C LEU A 549 21.60 25.54 15.95
N ASP A 550 21.48 24.29 16.42
CA ASP A 550 21.15 23.15 15.59
C ASP A 550 19.63 23.07 15.38
N LEU A 551 19.15 23.43 14.20
CA LEU A 551 17.77 23.23 13.80
C LEU A 551 17.64 21.92 13.02
N ASN A 552 17.15 20.89 13.71
CA ASN A 552 16.73 19.64 13.06
C ASN A 552 15.34 19.84 12.46
N LEU A 553 15.30 20.02 11.14
CA LEU A 553 14.06 20.15 10.39
C LEU A 553 13.80 18.88 9.59
N TRP A 554 12.55 18.43 9.61
CA TRP A 554 12.11 17.23 8.91
C TRP A 554 11.36 17.62 7.64
N PHE A 555 11.68 16.99 6.50
CA PHE A 555 11.08 17.24 5.18
C PHE A 555 10.75 15.94 4.45
N ASP A 556 9.69 15.94 3.63
CA ASP A 556 9.46 14.86 2.66
C ASP A 556 10.43 15.00 1.46
N SER A 557 10.99 13.86 1.05
CA SER A 557 12.06 13.66 0.08
C SER A 557 11.83 14.28 -1.31
N SER A 558 10.59 14.63 -1.67
CA SER A 558 10.24 15.21 -2.97
C SER A 558 10.41 16.73 -3.06
N MET A 559 10.79 17.43 -1.98
CA MET A 559 10.73 18.90 -1.88
C MET A 559 12.09 19.58 -1.60
N SER A 560 13.18 18.90 -1.94
CA SER A 560 14.57 19.24 -1.57
C SER A 560 15.08 20.62 -1.98
N GLU A 561 14.58 21.24 -3.05
CA GLU A 561 15.37 22.28 -3.73
C GLU A 561 15.11 23.75 -3.32
N ASN A 562 14.13 24.07 -2.48
CA ASN A 562 13.80 25.48 -2.17
C ASN A 562 13.37 25.71 -0.72
N VAL A 563 14.30 25.67 0.23
CA VAL A 563 14.09 26.14 1.61
C VAL A 563 14.60 27.58 1.72
N GLU A 564 13.70 28.55 1.76
CA GLU A 564 14.04 29.94 2.09
C GLU A 564 14.13 30.08 3.62
N ILE A 565 15.24 30.63 4.16
CA ILE A 565 15.38 30.93 5.59
C ILE A 565 15.47 32.44 5.73
N SER A 566 14.42 33.05 6.29
CA SER A 566 14.44 34.44 6.73
C SER A 566 14.83 34.49 8.21
N VAL A 567 15.71 35.41 8.60
CA VAL A 567 16.07 35.67 10.00
C VAL A 567 15.86 37.15 10.29
N TRP A 568 15.29 37.47 11.44
CA TRP A 568 15.25 38.83 11.99
C TRP A 568 16.28 38.94 13.12
N GLY A 569 17.37 39.67 12.87
CA GLY A 569 18.52 39.79 13.77
C GLY A 569 19.86 39.59 13.04
N ASN A 570 20.98 39.82 13.74
CA ASN A 570 22.32 39.51 13.22
C ASN A 570 22.60 38.00 13.34
N ALA A 571 22.18 37.22 12.34
CA ALA A 571 22.56 35.82 12.22
C ALA A 571 22.87 35.48 10.76
N GLU A 572 23.85 34.59 10.58
CA GLU A 572 24.20 33.97 9.32
C GLU A 572 23.62 32.55 9.27
N VAL A 573 23.01 32.22 8.14
CA VAL A 573 22.50 30.87 7.88
C VAL A 573 23.61 30.06 7.24
N LEU A 574 24.17 29.10 7.96
CA LEU A 574 25.15 28.15 7.43
C LEU A 574 24.38 26.90 6.95
N SER A 575 24.10 26.83 5.65
CA SER A 575 23.38 25.69 5.05
C SER A 575 24.30 24.50 4.76
N GLY A 576 23.90 23.29 5.16
CA GLY A 576 24.54 22.03 4.73
C GLY A 576 23.52 20.89 4.58
N TRP A 577 23.67 20.05 3.55
CA TRP A 577 22.76 18.94 3.21
C TRP A 577 23.41 17.60 3.57
N ASN A 578 22.74 16.74 4.36
CA ASN A 578 23.24 15.38 4.68
C ASN A 578 22.42 14.22 4.09
N GLY A 579 21.44 14.47 3.22
CA GLY A 579 20.72 13.42 2.49
C GLY A 579 19.39 12.99 3.10
N GLU A 580 19.30 12.88 4.43
CA GLU A 580 18.11 12.33 5.11
C GLU A 580 17.44 13.34 6.07
N ARG A 581 18.19 14.34 6.53
CA ARG A 581 17.71 15.44 7.38
C ARG A 581 18.29 16.74 6.80
N HIS A 582 17.45 17.73 6.49
CA HIS A 582 18.00 19.07 6.26
C HIS A 582 18.33 19.66 7.64
N THR A 583 19.51 19.35 8.16
CA THR A 583 20.02 20.03 9.35
C THR A 583 20.51 21.41 8.90
N HIS A 584 19.80 22.46 9.31
CA HIS A 584 20.25 23.83 9.08
C HIS A 584 20.96 24.34 10.33
N TYR A 585 22.15 24.91 10.15
CA TYR A 585 22.91 25.53 11.23
C TYR A 585 22.67 27.04 11.18
N LEU A 586 22.13 27.60 12.26
CA LEU A 586 22.07 29.04 12.42
C LEU A 586 23.25 29.49 13.26
N HIS A 587 24.11 30.31 12.68
CA HIS A 587 25.23 30.92 13.38
C HIS A 587 24.91 32.38 13.67
N PHE A 588 24.91 32.77 14.95
CA PHE A 588 24.58 34.13 15.34
C PHE A 588 25.88 34.94 15.45
N GLY A 589 26.28 35.57 14.34
CA GLY A 589 27.58 36.27 14.20
C GLY A 589 27.81 37.44 15.16
N ASP A 590 29.01 38.01 15.09
CA ASP A 590 29.51 39.03 16.01
C ASP A 590 28.96 40.45 15.71
N GLY A 591 28.36 41.09 16.73
CA GLY A 591 27.99 42.51 16.65
C GLY A 591 26.80 42.94 17.52
N THR A 592 27.00 44.03 18.28
CA THR A 592 26.24 44.57 19.42
C THR A 592 24.71 44.75 19.33
N LEU A 593 24.05 44.21 20.37
CA LEU A 593 22.99 44.77 21.24
C LEU A 593 21.71 45.36 20.60
N ALA A 594 20.65 44.56 20.61
CA ALA A 594 19.40 44.98 21.24
C ALA A 594 18.84 43.81 22.06
N THR A 595 18.42 44.12 23.29
CA THR A 595 17.72 43.24 24.23
C THR A 595 16.56 42.52 23.53
N GLU A 596 16.59 41.18 23.56
CA GLU A 596 15.71 40.23 22.84
C GLU A 596 15.84 40.24 21.31
N VAL A 597 16.82 39.49 20.80
CA VAL A 597 16.92 39.14 19.38
C VAL A 597 16.10 37.88 19.11
N GLY A 598 14.77 37.99 19.05
CA GLY A 598 13.94 36.91 18.55
C GLY A 598 14.17 36.70 17.05
N ALA A 599 14.91 35.68 16.66
CA ALA A 599 14.87 35.22 15.28
C ALA A 599 13.46 34.66 14.99
N THR A 600 12.92 34.93 13.80
CA THR A 600 11.74 34.23 13.28
C THR A 600 12.20 33.38 12.13
N PHE A 601 11.83 32.11 12.12
CA PHE A 601 12.05 31.20 11.00
C PHE A 601 10.82 31.17 10.09
N THR A 602 10.99 31.05 8.78
CA THR A 602 9.87 30.87 7.83
C THR A 602 10.38 30.06 6.66
N VAL A 603 9.84 28.85 6.43
CA VAL A 603 10.21 28.02 5.28
C VAL A 603 9.26 28.26 4.12
N GLY A 604 9.68 29.06 3.15
CA GLY A 604 8.96 29.19 1.90
C GLY A 604 9.33 28.07 0.93
N PHE A 605 8.35 27.31 0.43
CA PHE A 605 8.53 26.44 -0.74
C PHE A 605 7.94 27.11 -1.99
N GLY A 606 8.77 27.33 -3.02
CA GLY A 606 8.35 27.75 -4.36
C GLY A 606 7.75 29.17 -4.48
N THR A 607 7.62 29.65 -5.72
CA THR A 607 7.08 30.99 -6.05
C THR A 607 5.55 31.06 -6.09
N GLY A 608 4.87 30.18 -5.35
CA GLY A 608 3.41 30.01 -5.35
C GLY A 608 2.77 30.08 -3.97
N SER A 609 1.45 30.06 -3.93
CA SER A 609 0.56 30.36 -2.80
C SER A 609 0.60 29.41 -1.59
N GLY A 610 1.51 28.43 -1.53
CA GLY A 610 1.64 27.46 -0.43
C GLY A 610 3.01 27.50 0.25
N ARG A 611 3.28 28.55 1.03
CA ARG A 611 4.50 28.67 1.86
C ARG A 611 4.22 28.11 3.26
N TYR A 612 5.12 27.31 3.81
CA TYR A 612 4.91 26.59 5.08
C TYR A 612 5.78 27.19 6.19
N SER A 613 5.20 28.02 7.05
CA SER A 613 5.95 28.69 8.12
C SER A 613 5.91 27.91 9.44
N GLN A 614 7.06 27.82 10.11
CA GLN A 614 7.17 27.46 11.52
C GLN A 614 7.95 28.54 12.25
N TRP A 615 7.42 28.99 13.38
CA TRP A 615 8.02 30.03 14.22
C TRP A 615 8.91 29.38 15.29
N VAL A 616 10.12 29.91 15.45
CA VAL A 616 11.08 29.48 16.48
C VAL A 616 11.74 30.73 17.04
N THR A 617 11.56 30.99 18.33
CA THR A 617 12.19 32.09 19.07
C THR A 617 13.60 31.69 19.50
N VAL A 618 14.56 32.60 19.38
CA VAL A 618 15.92 32.41 19.91
C VAL A 618 16.23 33.58 20.84
N ALA A 619 16.75 33.34 22.04
CA ALA A 619 17.21 34.36 22.96
C ALA A 619 18.73 34.28 23.08
N VAL A 620 19.42 35.38 22.73
CA VAL A 620 20.88 35.45 22.77
C VAL A 620 21.36 35.98 24.13
N THR A 621 22.20 35.21 24.82
CA THR A 621 22.80 35.53 26.13
C THR A 621 24.26 35.99 25.98
N ALA A 622 24.92 36.41 27.07
CA ALA A 622 26.31 36.89 27.01
C ALA A 622 27.28 35.80 26.50
N PRO A 623 28.43 36.16 25.88
CA PRO A 623 29.44 35.19 25.49
C PRO A 623 29.88 34.37 26.69
N VAL A 624 29.92 33.04 26.52
CA VAL A 624 30.38 32.12 27.56
C VAL A 624 31.72 31.52 27.18
N LEU A 625 32.55 31.23 28.17
CA LEU A 625 33.80 30.50 27.98
C LEU A 625 33.44 29.08 27.49
N THR A 626 33.66 28.80 26.21
CA THR A 626 33.33 27.51 25.57
C THR A 626 34.43 26.49 25.75
N GLY A 627 35.66 26.95 25.98
CA GLY A 627 36.78 26.09 26.28
C GLY A 627 38.02 26.88 26.59
N VAL A 628 38.97 26.19 27.18
CA VAL A 628 40.36 26.63 27.17
C VAL A 628 41.10 25.55 26.40
N THR A 629 41.89 25.91 25.41
CA THR A 629 42.77 24.96 24.74
C THR A 629 44.19 25.21 25.20
N TYR A 630 44.93 24.12 25.31
CA TYR A 630 46.38 24.19 25.26
C TYR A 630 46.79 24.25 23.80
N ASP A 631 47.37 25.38 23.39
CA ASP A 631 47.78 25.61 22.00
C ASP A 631 49.22 25.15 21.75
N GLY A 632 49.85 24.51 22.74
CA GLY A 632 51.17 23.90 22.61
C GLY A 632 51.10 22.42 22.22
N GLU A 633 52.26 21.80 22.04
CA GLU A 633 52.39 20.42 21.61
C GLU A 633 51.96 19.42 22.71
N ALA A 634 51.18 18.38 22.37
CA ALA A 634 50.66 17.40 23.34
C ALA A 634 51.75 16.67 24.15
N ASN A 635 52.90 16.47 23.52
CA ASN A 635 54.12 16.00 24.16
C ASN A 635 55.16 17.11 24.04
N VAL A 636 55.42 17.82 25.13
CA VAL A 636 56.45 18.85 25.14
C VAL A 636 57.77 18.18 25.51
N GLU A 637 58.71 18.17 24.58
CA GLU A 637 60.08 17.78 24.91
C GLU A 637 60.74 18.90 25.71
N TRP A 638 61.07 18.61 26.97
CA TRP A 638 61.80 19.53 27.81
C TRP A 638 63.21 19.02 28.01
N TYR A 639 64.19 19.90 27.86
CA TYR A 639 65.57 19.49 28.03
C TYR A 639 65.93 19.53 29.51
N LYS A 640 66.52 18.45 29.99
CA LYS A 640 66.99 18.32 31.36
C LYS A 640 67.81 19.54 31.79
N GLY A 641 67.46 20.13 32.95
CA GLY A 641 68.16 21.27 33.56
C GLY A 641 67.78 22.67 33.03
N VAL A 642 66.82 22.78 32.11
CA VAL A 642 66.28 24.07 31.64
C VAL A 642 65.10 24.50 32.52
N ALA A 643 65.14 25.74 33.05
CA ALA A 643 64.10 26.28 33.92
C ALA A 643 62.73 26.38 33.21
N VAL A 644 61.65 26.07 33.93
CA VAL A 644 60.28 26.08 33.39
C VAL A 644 59.79 27.52 33.21
N ASP A 645 59.44 27.89 31.98
CA ASP A 645 58.87 29.19 31.63
C ASP A 645 57.39 29.02 31.27
N LYS A 646 56.50 29.60 32.11
CA LYS A 646 55.04 29.51 31.92
C LYS A 646 54.58 30.12 30.59
N SER A 647 55.34 31.04 30.00
CA SER A 647 55.01 31.63 28.70
C SER A 647 55.18 30.66 27.54
N GLN A 648 55.86 29.52 27.74
CA GLN A 648 55.93 28.45 26.75
C GLN A 648 54.71 27.51 26.78
N PHE A 649 53.87 27.65 27.80
CA PHE A 649 52.62 26.91 27.90
C PHE A 649 51.47 27.88 27.63
N MET A 650 51.25 28.20 26.35
CA MET A 650 50.19 29.12 25.96
C MET A 650 48.83 28.42 26.00
N LEU A 651 47.92 29.01 26.75
CA LEU A 651 46.51 28.65 26.76
C LEU A 651 45.72 29.71 26.01
N THR A 652 44.66 29.29 25.34
CA THR A 652 43.69 30.22 24.75
C THR A 652 42.32 29.94 25.33
N GLU A 653 41.75 30.96 25.98
CA GLU A 653 40.32 31.00 26.27
C GLU A 653 39.58 31.18 24.95
N HIS A 654 38.66 30.27 24.68
CA HIS A 654 37.70 30.35 23.58
C HIS A 654 36.36 30.74 24.16
N TYR A 655 35.79 31.80 23.62
CA TYR A 655 34.44 32.21 23.95
C TYR A 655 33.48 31.81 22.84
N SER A 656 32.20 31.70 23.18
CA SER A 656 31.16 31.32 22.22
C SER A 656 31.05 32.29 21.05
N ASP A 657 31.44 33.55 21.21
CA ASP A 657 31.46 34.56 20.15
C ASP A 657 32.64 34.46 19.19
N GLY A 658 33.42 33.38 19.28
CA GLY A 658 34.64 33.18 18.51
C GLY A 658 35.79 34.08 18.96
N THR A 659 35.57 34.95 19.95
CA THR A 659 36.66 35.73 20.51
C THR A 659 37.56 34.82 21.31
N THR A 660 38.86 35.06 21.15
CA THR A 660 39.90 34.31 21.85
C THR A 660 40.66 35.24 22.76
N LYS A 661 41.07 34.75 23.92
CA LYS A 661 41.93 35.48 24.84
C LYS A 661 43.09 34.60 25.28
N SER A 662 44.30 34.99 24.89
CA SER A 662 45.52 34.28 25.29
C SER A 662 45.81 34.52 26.76
N VAL A 663 46.07 33.42 27.47
CA VAL A 663 46.30 33.39 28.91
C VAL A 663 47.42 32.40 29.23
N GLN A 664 47.94 32.47 30.45
CA GLN A 664 48.96 31.54 30.96
C GLN A 664 48.34 30.64 32.02
N PRO A 665 48.83 29.40 32.19
CA PRO A 665 48.37 28.54 33.28
C PRO A 665 48.63 29.22 34.63
N ASP A 666 47.62 29.17 35.50
CA ASP A 666 47.71 29.63 36.88
C ASP A 666 48.82 28.85 37.60
N GLU A 667 48.86 27.53 37.38
CA GLU A 667 49.79 26.60 38.02
C GLU A 667 50.26 25.50 37.05
N ILE A 668 51.50 25.01 37.26
CA ILE A 668 52.07 23.85 36.56
C ILE A 668 52.48 22.84 37.63
N GLU A 669 51.83 21.69 37.66
CA GLU A 669 52.06 20.66 38.67
C GLU A 669 52.72 19.42 38.06
N GLY A 670 53.63 18.79 38.81
CA GLY A 670 54.17 17.47 38.48
C GLY A 670 55.37 17.45 37.53
N LEU A 671 55.91 18.60 37.11
CA LEU A 671 57.12 18.66 36.27
C LEU A 671 58.40 18.76 37.10
N ASP A 672 59.21 17.71 37.08
CA ASP A 672 60.60 17.66 37.57
C ASP A 672 61.60 17.69 36.40
N VAL A 673 62.18 18.85 36.12
CA VAL A 673 63.12 19.04 35.00
C VAL A 673 64.46 18.30 35.14
N GLU A 674 64.71 17.61 36.25
CA GLU A 674 65.93 16.81 36.46
C GLU A 674 65.74 15.31 36.18
N SER A 675 64.50 14.84 36.05
CA SER A 675 64.17 13.43 35.85
C SER A 675 63.91 13.10 34.38
N LEU A 676 64.86 12.43 33.72
CA LEU A 676 64.75 11.97 32.33
C LEU A 676 63.66 10.91 32.16
N SER A 677 62.45 11.37 31.93
CA SER A 677 61.26 10.53 31.88
C SER A 677 60.13 11.31 31.24
N ALA A 678 59.21 10.58 30.60
CA ALA A 678 57.88 11.09 30.32
C ALA A 678 57.16 11.33 31.65
N GLN A 679 56.80 12.58 31.92
CA GLN A 679 56.12 13.00 33.14
C GLN A 679 54.74 13.52 32.77
N GLN A 680 53.73 13.07 33.50
CA GLN A 680 52.41 13.66 33.41
C GLN A 680 52.43 14.97 34.19
N VAL A 681 52.30 16.06 33.46
CA VAL A 681 52.33 17.41 33.98
C VAL A 681 50.96 18.01 33.80
N LYS A 682 50.40 18.53 34.89
CA LYS A 682 49.09 19.13 34.87
C LYS A 682 49.23 20.65 34.78
N LEU A 683 48.76 21.22 33.67
CA LEU A 683 48.56 22.65 33.54
C LEU A 683 47.19 23.01 34.11
N VAL A 684 47.11 23.91 35.07
CA VAL A 684 45.85 24.31 35.72
C VAL A 684 45.51 25.74 35.33
N TYR A 685 44.27 25.97 34.89
CA TYR A 685 43.72 27.29 34.61
C TYR A 685 42.23 27.34 34.98
N GLY A 686 41.88 28.03 36.07
CA GLY A 686 40.55 27.99 36.65
C GLY A 686 40.10 26.56 37.00
N THR A 687 38.99 26.08 36.41
CA THR A 687 38.50 24.68 36.55
C THR A 687 39.03 23.73 35.48
N TYR A 688 39.74 24.25 34.47
CA TYR A 688 40.30 23.45 33.39
C TYR A 688 41.68 22.95 33.80
N SER A 689 41.92 21.67 33.54
CA SER A 689 43.24 21.08 33.70
C SER A 689 43.61 20.31 32.45
N PHE A 690 44.83 20.52 31.97
CA PHE A 690 45.37 19.82 30.81
C PHE A 690 46.51 18.94 31.31
N ASP A 691 46.30 17.63 31.23
CA ASP A 691 47.37 16.67 31.44
C ASP A 691 48.15 16.59 30.13
N ILE A 692 49.33 17.18 30.15
CA ILE A 692 50.29 17.07 29.06
C ILE A 692 51.38 16.10 29.48
N THR A 693 51.96 15.41 28.51
CA THR A 693 53.15 14.61 28.79
C THR A 693 54.36 15.46 28.49
N VAL A 694 55.00 15.98 29.53
CA VAL A 694 56.31 16.60 29.34
C VAL A 694 57.33 15.49 29.40
N THR A 695 57.91 15.16 28.25
CA THR A 695 59.01 14.20 28.23
C THR A 695 60.28 14.97 28.43
N VAL A 696 60.82 14.86 29.64
CA VAL A 696 62.15 15.38 29.91
C VAL A 696 63.12 14.42 29.24
N VAL A 697 63.58 14.79 28.05
CA VAL A 697 64.43 13.96 27.20
C VAL A 697 65.85 14.47 27.19
N GLU A 698 66.77 13.57 26.85
CA GLU A 698 67.97 13.99 26.15
C GLU A 698 67.62 14.12 24.65
N LYS A 699 68.13 15.14 23.97
CA LYS A 699 67.83 15.52 22.57
C LYS A 699 67.74 14.35 21.54
N VAL A 700 66.68 14.28 20.68
CA VAL A 700 66.31 13.12 19.79
C VAL A 700 66.67 13.29 18.28
N ALA A 701 66.72 12.17 17.50
CA ALA A 701 67.24 11.97 16.12
C ALA A 701 66.17 11.76 14.99
N ALA A 702 66.55 11.87 13.69
CA ALA A 702 65.66 12.07 12.52
C ALA A 702 65.39 10.81 11.63
N VAL A 703 64.48 10.90 10.64
CA VAL A 703 64.23 9.82 9.64
C VAL A 703 65.43 9.64 8.72
N ALA A 704 65.97 8.42 8.64
CA ALA A 704 67.17 8.10 7.87
C ALA A 704 66.86 7.63 6.44
N SER A 705 65.86 6.76 6.24
CA SER A 705 65.55 6.16 4.93
C SER A 705 64.13 5.53 4.86
N LEU A 706 63.68 5.17 3.65
CA LEU A 706 62.43 4.45 3.38
C LEU A 706 62.68 3.10 2.69
N GLU A 707 61.90 2.08 3.05
CA GLU A 707 61.90 0.76 2.44
C GLU A 707 60.54 0.42 1.83
N LEU A 708 60.55 -0.13 0.61
CA LEU A 708 59.34 -0.54 -0.12
C LEU A 708 59.43 -2.04 -0.42
N THR A 709 58.39 -2.80 -0.04
CA THR A 709 58.30 -4.26 -0.25
C THR A 709 56.95 -4.64 -0.88
N GLY A 710 56.85 -5.86 -1.42
CA GLY A 710 55.63 -6.36 -2.07
C GLY A 710 55.66 -6.21 -3.61
N THR A 711 54.50 -6.36 -4.25
CA THR A 711 54.34 -6.19 -5.71
C THR A 711 53.06 -5.41 -5.97
N ALA A 712 53.16 -4.36 -6.79
CA ALA A 712 52.00 -3.54 -7.16
C ALA A 712 51.03 -4.34 -8.05
N LYS A 713 49.73 -4.11 -7.88
CA LYS A 713 48.65 -4.67 -8.70
C LYS A 713 48.88 -4.41 -10.19
N ASN A 714 49.26 -3.19 -10.54
CA ASN A 714 49.56 -2.77 -11.90
C ASN A 714 50.96 -2.13 -11.97
N THR A 715 51.80 -2.65 -12.87
CA THR A 715 53.14 -2.10 -13.14
C THR A 715 53.27 -1.52 -14.55
N VAL A 716 52.21 -1.59 -15.35
CA VAL A 716 52.17 -1.18 -16.76
C VAL A 716 51.19 -0.04 -16.97
N PHE A 717 51.65 1.02 -17.62
CA PHE A 717 50.90 2.23 -17.91
C PHE A 717 51.14 2.69 -19.35
N TYR A 718 50.35 3.66 -19.80
CA TYR A 718 50.46 4.25 -21.14
C TYR A 718 50.60 5.77 -21.03
N VAL A 719 51.28 6.39 -22.00
CA VAL A 719 51.39 7.85 -22.10
C VAL A 719 50.00 8.49 -22.12
N GLY A 720 49.82 9.52 -21.29
CA GLY A 720 48.57 10.21 -21.05
C GLY A 720 47.70 9.56 -19.97
N GLY A 721 47.99 8.33 -19.53
CA GLY A 721 47.21 7.61 -18.53
C GLY A 721 47.47 8.08 -17.10
N THR A 722 46.53 7.77 -16.21
CA THR A 722 46.60 8.11 -14.77
C THR A 722 46.94 6.88 -13.92
N LEU A 723 47.78 7.08 -12.91
CA LEU A 723 48.09 6.15 -11.83
C LEU A 723 47.26 6.50 -10.60
N THR A 724 46.64 5.48 -10.00
CA THR A 724 45.82 5.58 -8.78
C THR A 724 46.42 4.75 -7.65
N LEU A 725 45.99 4.99 -6.40
CA LEU A 725 46.43 4.16 -5.27
C LEU A 725 46.01 2.68 -5.41
N ALA A 726 44.91 2.39 -6.13
CA ALA A 726 44.48 1.02 -6.41
C ALA A 726 45.48 0.25 -7.30
N ASP A 727 46.21 0.95 -8.17
CA ASP A 727 47.28 0.37 -8.98
C ASP A 727 48.47 -0.11 -8.12
N LEU A 728 48.68 0.55 -6.97
CA LEU A 728 49.76 0.27 -6.02
C LEU A 728 49.38 -0.75 -4.94
N ALA A 729 48.14 -1.26 -4.97
CA ALA A 729 47.69 -2.29 -4.03
C ALA A 729 48.65 -3.51 -4.07
N GLY A 730 49.02 -4.04 -2.89
CA GLY A 730 50.01 -5.10 -2.75
C GLY A 730 51.43 -4.65 -2.38
N LEU A 731 51.68 -3.33 -2.33
CA LEU A 731 52.91 -2.74 -1.79
C LEU A 731 52.80 -2.41 -0.28
N THR A 732 53.93 -2.44 0.42
CA THR A 732 54.08 -2.00 1.82
C THR A 732 55.27 -1.05 1.95
N LEU A 733 55.04 0.15 2.48
CA LEU A 733 56.06 1.17 2.75
C LEU A 733 56.44 1.15 4.24
N THR A 734 57.74 1.27 4.56
CA THR A 734 58.28 1.27 5.92
C THR A 734 59.33 2.38 6.07
N ALA A 735 59.20 3.24 7.09
CA ALA A 735 60.20 4.25 7.44
C ALA A 735 61.26 3.69 8.40
N VAL A 736 62.53 4.09 8.22
CA VAL A 736 63.69 3.72 9.04
C VAL A 736 64.34 4.99 9.60
N TYR A 737 64.53 5.06 10.92
CA TYR A 737 65.04 6.24 11.63
C TYR A 737 66.54 6.13 11.94
N ASP A 738 67.20 7.26 12.25
CA ASP A 738 68.64 7.37 12.53
C ASP A 738 69.08 6.57 13.78
N ASP A 739 68.14 6.26 14.67
CA ASP A 739 68.34 5.39 15.82
C ASP A 739 68.20 3.88 15.50
N GLY A 740 67.87 3.55 14.24
CA GLY A 740 67.70 2.19 13.73
C GLY A 740 66.28 1.62 13.85
N SER A 741 65.30 2.36 14.39
CA SER A 741 63.90 1.91 14.48
C SER A 741 63.18 1.88 13.12
N ARG A 742 62.12 1.05 12.99
CA ARG A 742 61.41 0.77 11.72
C ARG A 742 59.89 0.73 11.92
N LEU A 743 59.12 1.51 11.15
CA LEU A 743 57.65 1.60 11.28
C LEU A 743 56.94 1.58 9.92
N PRO A 744 55.82 0.85 9.77
CA PRO A 744 55.03 0.86 8.53
C PRO A 744 54.32 2.21 8.33
N VAL A 745 54.24 2.66 7.08
CA VAL A 745 53.60 3.92 6.67
C VAL A 745 52.53 3.64 5.63
N ALA A 746 51.32 4.20 5.82
CA ALA A 746 50.24 4.09 4.84
C ALA A 746 50.54 4.95 3.60
N LEU A 747 50.44 4.36 2.40
CA LEU A 747 50.64 5.09 1.15
C LEU A 747 49.49 6.07 0.88
N THR A 748 49.82 7.33 0.60
CA THR A 748 48.85 8.36 0.18
C THR A 748 49.25 8.94 -1.19
N ALA A 749 48.30 9.56 -1.89
CA ALA A 749 48.58 10.15 -3.21
C ALA A 749 49.60 11.31 -3.14
N GLU A 750 49.65 12.03 -2.02
CA GLU A 750 50.57 13.14 -1.78
C GLU A 750 52.04 12.69 -1.64
N MET A 751 52.27 11.42 -1.31
CA MET A 751 53.63 10.85 -1.24
C MET A 751 54.24 10.62 -2.63
N LEU A 752 53.43 10.63 -3.70
CA LEU A 752 53.85 10.28 -5.06
C LEU A 752 54.33 11.53 -5.81
N ASP A 753 55.48 11.44 -6.48
CA ASP A 753 56.01 12.55 -7.29
C ASP A 753 55.19 12.85 -8.55
N LYS A 754 54.45 11.86 -9.05
CA LYS A 754 53.55 12.00 -10.20
C LYS A 754 52.45 10.94 -10.20
N THR A 755 51.34 11.29 -10.81
CA THR A 755 50.19 10.40 -11.06
C THR A 755 49.85 10.29 -12.54
N THR A 756 50.62 10.92 -13.43
CA THR A 756 50.43 10.86 -14.88
C THR A 756 51.77 10.68 -15.58
N PHE A 757 51.73 10.11 -16.79
CA PHE A 757 52.92 9.86 -17.60
C PHE A 757 52.86 10.60 -18.93
N THR A 758 53.90 11.37 -19.25
CA THR A 758 53.95 12.19 -20.48
C THR A 758 54.76 11.57 -21.60
N GLU A 759 55.60 10.57 -21.31
CA GLU A 759 56.49 9.92 -22.29
C GLU A 759 56.59 8.41 -22.02
N ALA A 760 56.85 7.63 -23.07
CA ALA A 760 57.02 6.18 -22.97
C ALA A 760 58.42 5.85 -22.42
N ASP A 761 58.48 4.99 -21.42
CA ASP A 761 59.70 4.62 -20.73
C ASP A 761 59.55 3.21 -20.13
N ALA A 762 60.38 2.28 -20.60
CA ALA A 762 60.36 0.89 -20.15
C ALA A 762 60.76 0.72 -18.66
N ALA A 763 61.37 1.75 -18.06
CA ALA A 763 61.82 1.77 -16.67
C ALA A 763 61.49 3.11 -15.97
N ALA A 764 60.25 3.59 -16.16
CA ALA A 764 59.77 4.81 -15.53
C ALA A 764 59.85 4.71 -14.00
N ARG A 765 60.53 5.68 -13.37
CA ARG A 765 60.66 5.73 -11.90
C ARG A 765 59.54 6.55 -11.27
N LEU A 766 58.80 5.96 -10.36
CA LEU A 766 57.86 6.62 -9.45
C LEU A 766 58.57 6.84 -8.11
N THR A 767 58.67 8.08 -7.65
CA THR A 767 59.30 8.42 -6.36
C THR A 767 58.22 8.54 -5.29
N ILE A 768 58.46 7.88 -4.16
CA ILE A 768 57.58 7.89 -2.98
C ILE A 768 58.35 8.56 -1.83
N SER A 769 57.83 9.67 -1.30
CA SER A 769 58.50 10.50 -0.29
C SER A 769 57.71 10.59 1.02
N TYR A 770 58.42 10.56 2.15
CA TYR A 770 57.86 10.71 3.50
C TYR A 770 58.93 11.30 4.44
N GLU A 771 58.59 12.39 5.13
CA GLU A 771 59.43 13.06 6.14
C GLU A 771 60.90 13.30 5.71
N GLY A 772 61.11 13.75 4.48
CA GLY A 772 62.43 14.10 3.94
C GLY A 772 63.24 12.91 3.38
N ALA A 773 62.78 11.68 3.56
CA ALA A 773 63.33 10.48 2.92
C ALA A 773 62.49 10.06 1.70
N ALA A 774 63.11 9.33 0.77
CA ALA A 774 62.45 8.88 -0.46
C ALA A 774 62.89 7.47 -0.89
N THR A 775 61.98 6.75 -1.56
CA THR A 775 62.24 5.46 -2.22
C THR A 775 61.61 5.46 -3.62
N THR A 776 61.95 4.47 -4.46
CA THR A 776 61.49 4.45 -5.86
C THR A 776 60.91 3.09 -6.27
N LEU A 777 59.81 3.12 -7.02
CA LEU A 777 59.22 1.99 -7.72
C LEU A 777 59.49 2.11 -9.23
N THR A 778 59.88 1.01 -9.89
CA THR A 778 60.06 0.98 -11.35
C THR A 778 58.79 0.47 -12.01
N LEU A 779 58.29 1.23 -12.98
CA LEU A 779 57.10 0.96 -13.79
C LEU A 779 57.48 0.88 -15.27
N THR A 780 56.61 0.30 -16.09
CA THR A 780 56.75 0.28 -17.54
C THR A 780 55.67 1.15 -18.16
N VAL A 781 56.06 2.15 -18.94
CA VAL A 781 55.15 3.08 -19.64
C VAL A 781 55.29 2.89 -21.15
N TYR A 782 54.22 2.46 -21.82
CA TYR A 782 54.17 2.32 -23.27
C TYR A 782 53.59 3.58 -23.93
N ALA A 783 53.86 3.75 -25.24
CA ALA A 783 53.17 4.77 -26.03
C ALA A 783 51.67 4.44 -26.12
N ALA A 784 50.80 5.46 -26.15
CA ALA A 784 49.36 5.28 -26.20
C ALA A 784 48.93 4.27 -27.30
N PRO A 785 48.08 3.29 -26.99
CA PRO A 785 47.80 2.19 -27.89
C PRO A 785 46.94 2.67 -29.07
N THR A 786 47.21 2.17 -30.29
CA THR A 786 46.39 2.50 -31.48
C THR A 786 45.30 1.47 -31.76
N SER A 787 45.48 0.24 -31.27
CA SER A 787 44.44 -0.79 -31.23
C SER A 787 44.71 -1.80 -30.12
N ILE A 788 43.66 -2.46 -29.63
CA ILE A 788 43.73 -3.53 -28.63
C ILE A 788 43.15 -4.81 -29.23
N THR A 789 43.84 -5.91 -29.01
CA THR A 789 43.36 -7.26 -29.31
C THR A 789 42.86 -7.90 -28.01
N VAL A 790 41.63 -8.39 -27.99
CA VAL A 790 41.03 -9.13 -26.87
C VAL A 790 40.57 -10.49 -27.36
N ALA A 791 40.89 -11.54 -26.63
CA ALA A 791 40.45 -12.91 -26.90
C ALA A 791 40.01 -13.61 -25.62
N LEU A 792 38.87 -14.29 -25.65
CA LEU A 792 38.45 -15.20 -24.58
C LEU A 792 39.48 -16.32 -24.42
N LYS A 793 39.74 -16.72 -23.18
CA LYS A 793 40.52 -17.91 -22.90
C LYS A 793 39.79 -19.14 -23.42
N GLU A 794 40.55 -20.16 -23.82
CA GLU A 794 40.01 -21.40 -24.37
C GLU A 794 39.04 -22.06 -23.36
N GLY A 795 37.84 -22.43 -23.84
CA GLY A 795 36.81 -23.09 -23.02
C GLY A 795 35.86 -22.17 -22.26
N VAL A 796 36.06 -20.83 -22.27
CA VAL A 796 35.16 -19.89 -21.58
C VAL A 796 33.90 -19.66 -22.41
N SER A 797 32.76 -20.17 -21.95
CA SER A 797 31.42 -19.90 -22.50
C SER A 797 30.48 -19.16 -21.54
N SER A 798 30.85 -19.08 -20.26
CA SER A 798 30.11 -18.41 -19.20
C SER A 798 31.02 -17.61 -18.29
N VAL A 799 30.47 -16.57 -17.67
CA VAL A 799 31.14 -15.74 -16.67
C VAL A 799 30.26 -15.69 -15.42
N VAL A 800 30.83 -16.08 -14.29
CA VAL A 800 30.16 -16.04 -12.98
C VAL A 800 30.80 -14.93 -12.15
N TYR A 801 29.99 -14.02 -11.63
CA TYR A 801 30.46 -12.93 -10.77
C TYR A 801 29.37 -12.52 -9.77
N PRO A 802 29.72 -11.99 -8.58
CA PRO A 802 28.72 -11.53 -7.65
C PRO A 802 27.94 -10.34 -8.23
N GLU A 803 26.64 -10.30 -7.95
CA GLU A 803 25.82 -9.20 -8.43
C GLU A 803 26.21 -7.85 -7.82
N GLY A 804 26.32 -6.82 -8.66
CA GLY A 804 26.77 -5.48 -8.26
C GLY A 804 28.30 -5.31 -8.19
N GLU A 805 29.07 -6.39 -8.30
CA GLU A 805 30.54 -6.34 -8.34
C GLU A 805 31.07 -6.18 -9.77
N VAL A 806 32.28 -5.62 -9.89
CA VAL A 806 32.98 -5.47 -11.17
C VAL A 806 33.57 -6.82 -11.60
N ILE A 807 33.38 -7.19 -12.86
CA ILE A 807 33.95 -8.43 -13.42
C ILE A 807 35.48 -8.31 -13.50
N ASP A 808 36.18 -9.26 -12.88
CA ASP A 808 37.61 -9.43 -13.07
C ASP A 808 37.91 -10.12 -14.40
N TRP A 809 37.97 -9.32 -15.47
CA TRP A 809 38.22 -9.80 -16.83
C TRP A 809 39.55 -10.55 -16.98
N SER A 810 40.53 -10.34 -16.09
CA SER A 810 41.81 -11.06 -16.15
C SER A 810 41.66 -12.57 -16.01
N GLN A 811 40.56 -13.03 -15.42
CA GLN A 811 40.24 -14.45 -15.27
C GLN A 811 39.75 -15.09 -16.57
N PHE A 812 39.07 -14.33 -17.43
CA PHE A 812 38.30 -14.86 -18.57
C PHE A 812 38.89 -14.51 -19.94
N VAL A 813 39.63 -13.39 -20.04
CA VAL A 813 40.20 -12.92 -21.31
C VAL A 813 41.72 -12.79 -21.27
N THR A 814 42.30 -12.79 -22.45
CA THR A 814 43.65 -12.29 -22.72
C THR A 814 43.52 -11.01 -23.54
N ALA A 815 44.30 -9.97 -23.22
CA ALA A 815 44.23 -8.70 -23.92
C ALA A 815 45.64 -8.08 -24.07
N ALA A 816 45.92 -7.55 -25.26
CA ALA A 816 47.20 -6.91 -25.57
C ALA A 816 47.03 -5.76 -26.58
N ASP A 817 47.93 -4.79 -26.57
CA ASP A 817 47.98 -3.72 -27.56
C ASP A 817 48.47 -4.21 -28.94
N ASN A 818 48.53 -3.29 -29.92
CA ASN A 818 49.00 -3.55 -31.27
C ASN A 818 50.47 -4.00 -31.38
N ASN A 819 51.24 -3.93 -30.30
CA ASN A 819 52.63 -4.38 -30.22
C ASN A 819 52.78 -5.63 -29.33
N GLY A 820 51.68 -6.20 -28.83
CA GLY A 820 51.68 -7.37 -27.95
C GLY A 820 51.96 -7.05 -26.47
N ASN A 821 51.90 -5.79 -26.07
CA ASN A 821 52.08 -5.39 -24.66
C ASN A 821 50.78 -5.61 -23.87
N PRO A 822 50.86 -5.97 -22.57
CA PRO A 822 49.68 -6.17 -21.74
C PRO A 822 48.89 -4.87 -21.52
N VAL A 823 47.58 -5.00 -21.25
CA VAL A 823 46.68 -3.87 -20.95
C VAL A 823 46.07 -4.02 -19.57
N LYS A 824 45.57 -2.91 -19.02
CA LYS A 824 44.76 -2.93 -17.80
C LYS A 824 43.37 -3.50 -18.09
N PHE A 825 43.00 -4.61 -17.44
CA PHE A 825 41.70 -5.26 -17.64
C PHE A 825 40.50 -4.44 -17.13
N GLU A 826 40.72 -3.53 -16.16
CA GLU A 826 39.69 -2.61 -15.64
C GLU A 826 39.18 -1.59 -16.68
N ASN A 827 39.93 -1.39 -17.77
CA ASN A 827 39.54 -0.54 -18.90
C ASN A 827 38.71 -1.28 -19.95
N LEU A 828 38.45 -2.58 -19.77
CA LEU A 828 37.62 -3.39 -20.66
C LEU A 828 36.17 -3.39 -20.18
N THR A 829 35.27 -3.13 -21.11
CA THR A 829 33.83 -3.36 -20.96
C THR A 829 33.35 -4.34 -22.02
N PHE A 830 32.21 -4.98 -21.80
CA PHE A 830 31.62 -5.93 -22.74
C PHE A 830 30.16 -5.58 -23.01
N GLY A 831 29.81 -5.43 -24.29
CA GLY A 831 28.45 -5.13 -24.72
C GLY A 831 27.88 -3.85 -24.11
N SER A 832 26.54 -3.74 -24.09
CA SER A 832 25.81 -2.67 -23.43
C SER A 832 24.63 -3.24 -22.64
N GLY A 833 24.28 -2.59 -21.53
CA GLY A 833 23.20 -3.03 -20.64
C GLY A 833 23.65 -3.99 -19.53
N THR A 834 22.67 -4.64 -18.89
CA THR A 834 22.91 -5.56 -17.77
C THR A 834 23.51 -6.87 -18.24
N LEU A 835 24.68 -7.24 -17.69
CA LEU A 835 25.36 -8.50 -18.00
C LEU A 835 24.74 -9.65 -17.20
N ASN A 836 23.57 -10.12 -17.61
CA ASN A 836 22.92 -11.25 -16.97
C ASN A 836 22.13 -12.07 -18.01
N GLY A 837 22.41 -13.38 -18.07
CA GLY A 837 21.97 -14.25 -19.14
C GLY A 837 22.87 -14.22 -20.38
N PRO A 838 22.41 -14.76 -21.52
CA PRO A 838 23.16 -14.74 -22.77
C PRO A 838 23.23 -13.31 -23.32
N VAL A 839 24.45 -12.77 -23.42
CA VAL A 839 24.70 -11.44 -23.97
C VAL A 839 25.65 -11.57 -25.14
N THR A 840 25.20 -11.11 -26.31
CA THR A 840 26.05 -10.93 -27.49
C THR A 840 26.61 -9.52 -27.49
N GLY A 841 27.93 -9.40 -27.49
CA GLY A 841 28.60 -8.10 -27.38
C GLY A 841 30.03 -8.13 -27.87
N LYS A 842 30.64 -6.94 -27.86
CA LYS A 842 32.06 -6.74 -28.18
C LYS A 842 32.79 -6.28 -26.94
N PHE A 843 34.09 -6.57 -26.89
CA PHE A 843 34.96 -5.96 -25.91
C PHE A 843 35.33 -4.55 -26.38
N VAL A 844 35.09 -3.57 -25.51
CA VAL A 844 35.45 -2.17 -25.73
C VAL A 844 36.54 -1.81 -24.73
N TYR A 845 37.64 -1.26 -25.23
CA TYR A 845 38.71 -0.73 -24.39
C TYR A 845 38.64 0.78 -24.34
N THR A 846 38.50 1.33 -23.13
CA THR A 846 38.43 2.78 -22.89
C THR A 846 39.72 3.26 -22.23
N PHE A 847 40.36 4.27 -22.82
CA PHE A 847 41.56 4.90 -22.27
C PHE A 847 41.32 6.40 -22.14
N ASN A 848 41.57 6.97 -20.96
CA ASN A 848 41.33 8.40 -20.65
C ASN A 848 39.92 8.90 -21.01
N GLY A 849 38.89 8.09 -20.73
CA GLY A 849 37.51 8.44 -21.03
C GLY A 849 37.13 8.38 -22.52
N ASN A 850 38.05 8.00 -23.41
CA ASN A 850 37.77 7.82 -24.83
C ASN A 850 37.83 6.33 -25.22
N GLN A 851 36.84 5.87 -25.98
CA GLN A 851 36.88 4.55 -26.60
C GLN A 851 38.06 4.49 -27.56
N THR A 852 39.03 3.65 -27.25
CA THR A 852 40.31 3.59 -27.97
C THR A 852 40.38 2.39 -28.91
N ALA A 853 39.67 1.30 -28.59
CA ALA A 853 39.55 0.13 -29.44
C ALA A 853 38.26 -0.66 -29.16
N GLU A 854 37.82 -1.43 -30.15
CA GLU A 854 36.70 -2.37 -30.06
C GLU A 854 37.04 -3.63 -30.83
N THR A 855 36.66 -4.81 -30.32
CA THR A 855 36.83 -6.07 -31.06
C THR A 855 36.00 -6.09 -32.35
N ALA A 856 36.57 -6.62 -33.43
CA ALA A 856 35.90 -6.62 -34.73
C ALA A 856 34.63 -7.49 -34.78
N ALA A 857 34.65 -8.65 -34.10
CA ALA A 857 33.54 -9.59 -34.05
C ALA A 857 32.79 -9.51 -32.72
N GLU A 858 31.47 -9.70 -32.78
CA GLU A 858 30.65 -9.96 -31.60
C GLU A 858 30.90 -11.38 -31.09
N THR A 859 30.82 -11.52 -29.77
CA THR A 859 30.95 -12.80 -29.05
C THR A 859 29.71 -12.95 -28.16
N GLU A 860 29.17 -14.16 -28.04
CA GLU A 860 28.09 -14.46 -27.11
C GLU A 860 28.67 -15.10 -25.84
N ILE A 861 28.35 -14.54 -24.67
CA ILE A 861 28.78 -15.04 -23.36
C ILE A 861 27.55 -15.13 -22.45
N SER A 862 27.42 -16.23 -21.71
CA SER A 862 26.37 -16.37 -20.69
C SER A 862 26.84 -15.86 -19.34
N PHE A 863 26.22 -14.79 -18.83
CA PHE A 863 26.57 -14.17 -17.56
C PHE A 863 25.65 -14.66 -16.43
N TRP A 864 26.23 -15.03 -15.29
CA TRP A 864 25.52 -15.54 -14.12
C TRP A 864 25.92 -14.80 -12.85
N TYR A 865 24.94 -14.46 -12.03
CA TYR A 865 25.19 -13.93 -10.69
C TYR A 865 25.54 -15.06 -9.73
N GLY A 866 26.75 -15.02 -9.17
CA GLY A 866 27.27 -16.03 -8.25
C GLY A 866 26.85 -15.77 -6.80
N ILE A 867 26.34 -16.81 -6.13
CA ILE A 867 25.93 -16.79 -4.72
C ILE A 867 26.70 -17.87 -3.95
N GLY A 868 27.62 -17.45 -3.09
CA GLY A 868 28.46 -18.34 -2.27
C GLY A 868 28.41 -18.06 -0.77
N THR A 869 27.76 -16.98 -0.34
CA THR A 869 27.63 -16.59 1.08
C THR A 869 26.18 -16.35 1.48
N VAL A 870 25.92 -16.33 2.78
CA VAL A 870 24.60 -15.99 3.34
C VAL A 870 24.18 -14.58 2.96
N ASP A 871 25.10 -13.62 2.97
CA ASP A 871 24.80 -12.22 2.62
C ASP A 871 24.36 -12.10 1.15
N GLN A 872 25.05 -12.81 0.24
CA GLN A 872 24.67 -12.85 -1.17
C GLN A 872 23.30 -13.52 -1.37
N TRP A 873 22.99 -14.57 -0.61
CA TRP A 873 21.65 -15.18 -0.62
C TRP A 873 20.59 -14.19 -0.13
N ASN A 874 20.83 -13.50 0.98
CA ASN A 874 19.89 -12.54 1.53
C ASN A 874 19.66 -11.37 0.58
N ASN A 875 20.70 -10.89 -0.11
CA ASN A 875 20.57 -9.86 -1.14
C ASN A 875 19.73 -10.34 -2.34
N PHE A 876 19.91 -11.59 -2.76
CA PHE A 876 19.07 -12.20 -3.78
C PHE A 876 17.61 -12.34 -3.32
N ALA A 877 17.39 -12.83 -2.10
CA ALA A 877 16.06 -13.10 -1.55
C ALA A 877 15.29 -11.82 -1.18
N ALA A 878 15.98 -10.75 -0.80
CA ALA A 878 15.40 -9.44 -0.47
C ALA A 878 14.81 -8.73 -1.67
N LYS A 879 15.11 -9.15 -2.90
CA LYS A 879 14.43 -8.65 -4.09
C LYS A 879 12.98 -9.12 -4.07
N THR A 880 12.12 -8.29 -3.52
CA THR A 880 10.68 -8.52 -3.49
C THR A 880 10.01 -7.45 -4.34
N ASN A 881 9.48 -7.85 -5.48
CA ASN A 881 8.67 -6.99 -6.34
C ASN A 881 7.23 -7.49 -6.35
N ASP A 882 6.28 -6.67 -6.74
CA ASP A 882 4.88 -7.08 -6.94
C ASP A 882 4.70 -7.95 -8.20
N ALA A 883 3.46 -8.38 -8.48
CA ALA A 883 3.14 -9.27 -9.60
C ALA A 883 3.41 -8.65 -10.97
N GLU A 884 3.63 -7.33 -11.06
CA GLU A 884 3.91 -6.66 -12.33
C GLU A 884 5.39 -6.74 -12.72
N ASN A 885 6.29 -6.91 -11.74
CA ASN A 885 7.74 -6.85 -11.95
C ASN A 885 8.48 -8.07 -11.35
N PRO A 886 8.25 -9.30 -11.83
CA PRO A 886 8.85 -10.50 -11.22
C PRO A 886 10.38 -10.44 -11.17
N VAL A 887 10.98 -11.10 -10.15
CA VAL A 887 12.44 -11.22 -10.08
C VAL A 887 12.90 -12.14 -11.20
N THR A 888 13.65 -11.58 -12.14
CA THR A 888 14.20 -12.32 -13.29
C THR A 888 15.73 -12.38 -13.21
N GLY A 889 16.34 -13.16 -14.11
CA GLY A 889 17.79 -13.25 -14.27
C GLY A 889 18.36 -14.64 -14.03
N TYR A 890 19.67 -14.77 -14.27
CA TYR A 890 20.46 -15.99 -14.21
C TYR A 890 21.34 -15.96 -12.96
N TYR A 891 21.07 -16.88 -12.02
CA TYR A 891 21.75 -16.98 -10.73
C TYR A 891 22.33 -18.38 -10.57
N THR A 892 23.51 -18.49 -9.97
CA THR A 892 24.13 -19.77 -9.70
C THR A 892 24.83 -19.83 -8.34
N LEU A 893 24.80 -20.98 -7.68
CA LEU A 893 25.58 -21.18 -6.47
C LEU A 893 27.06 -21.41 -6.81
N THR A 894 27.95 -20.77 -6.04
CA THR A 894 29.41 -20.93 -6.17
C THR A 894 30.02 -21.71 -5.01
N ALA A 895 29.25 -21.94 -3.94
CA ALA A 895 29.65 -22.71 -2.77
C ALA A 895 28.42 -23.32 -2.08
N ASP A 896 28.65 -24.30 -1.20
CA ASP A 896 27.61 -24.74 -0.27
C ASP A 896 27.38 -23.62 0.77
N ILE A 897 26.12 -23.31 1.09
CA ILE A 897 25.76 -22.21 2.00
C ILE A 897 25.16 -22.79 3.30
N GLU A 898 25.64 -22.29 4.43
CA GLU A 898 25.31 -22.76 5.77
C GLU A 898 24.44 -21.75 6.53
N PHE A 899 23.22 -22.16 6.92
CA PHE A 899 22.24 -21.31 7.61
C PHE A 899 22.03 -21.66 9.10
N SER A 900 22.83 -22.57 9.67
CA SER A 900 22.71 -22.98 11.08
C SER A 900 22.63 -21.79 12.05
N GLY A 901 21.54 -21.72 12.80
CA GLY A 901 21.33 -20.68 13.82
C GLY A 901 20.91 -19.31 13.27
N LEU A 902 20.70 -19.18 11.96
CA LEU A 902 20.28 -17.95 11.31
C LEU A 902 18.78 -17.95 11.01
N THR A 903 18.19 -16.74 10.97
CA THR A 903 16.83 -16.57 10.43
C THR A 903 16.89 -16.65 8.92
N PHE A 904 16.29 -17.69 8.35
CA PHE A 904 16.28 -17.89 6.91
C PHE A 904 15.30 -16.95 6.20
N VAL A 905 15.78 -16.25 5.16
CA VAL A 905 14.97 -15.39 4.31
C VAL A 905 14.61 -16.14 3.02
N PRO A 906 13.32 -16.43 2.77
CA PRO A 906 12.91 -17.12 1.56
C PRO A 906 12.94 -16.18 0.35
N ALA A 907 13.28 -16.73 -0.82
CA ALA A 907 13.22 -16.02 -2.08
C ALA A 907 11.77 -15.84 -2.56
N ALA A 908 11.50 -14.71 -3.21
CA ALA A 908 10.21 -14.38 -3.81
C ALA A 908 9.01 -14.45 -2.82
N GLY A 909 9.20 -13.98 -1.58
CA GLY A 909 8.17 -13.97 -0.54
C GLY A 909 8.01 -12.61 0.14
N THR A 910 6.80 -12.30 0.62
CA THR A 910 6.57 -11.18 1.55
C THR A 910 6.76 -11.65 2.99
N PRO A 911 7.31 -10.83 3.92
CA PRO A 911 7.47 -11.18 5.33
C PRO A 911 6.16 -11.46 6.12
N ALA A 912 4.99 -11.37 5.49
CA ALA A 912 3.68 -11.53 6.13
C ALA A 912 2.77 -12.48 5.33
N GLU A 913 1.94 -13.23 6.07
CA GLU A 913 1.11 -14.38 5.66
C GLU A 913 0.03 -14.13 4.58
N THR A 914 -0.01 -12.95 3.97
CA THR A 914 -0.81 -12.68 2.77
C THR A 914 -0.13 -13.29 1.55
N VAL A 915 -0.93 -13.87 0.65
CA VAL A 915 -0.45 -14.44 -0.62
C VAL A 915 0.16 -13.31 -1.45
N GLY A 916 1.46 -13.06 -1.25
CA GLY A 916 2.19 -11.99 -1.89
C GLY A 916 2.23 -12.18 -3.40
N SER A 917 2.15 -11.06 -4.12
CA SER A 917 2.20 -10.99 -5.58
C SER A 917 3.59 -11.33 -6.14
N ALA A 918 4.63 -11.24 -5.31
CA ALA A 918 6.03 -11.52 -5.64
C ALA A 918 6.28 -12.95 -6.15
N GLU A 919 7.01 -13.06 -7.26
CA GLU A 919 7.42 -14.32 -7.85
C GLU A 919 8.84 -14.26 -8.44
N PHE A 920 9.53 -15.40 -8.43
CA PHE A 920 10.77 -15.57 -9.18
C PHE A 920 10.47 -16.15 -10.56
N ALA A 921 10.84 -15.45 -11.63
CA ALA A 921 10.67 -15.85 -13.02
C ALA A 921 12.00 -15.94 -13.78
N GLY A 922 13.13 -16.06 -13.07
CA GLY A 922 14.47 -16.27 -13.64
C GLY A 922 14.95 -17.73 -13.60
N ILE A 923 16.24 -17.95 -13.84
CA ILE A 923 16.91 -19.25 -13.70
C ILE A 923 17.80 -19.23 -12.46
N PHE A 924 17.54 -20.15 -11.53
CA PHE A 924 18.40 -20.43 -10.39
C PHE A 924 19.02 -21.82 -10.57
N ASP A 925 20.33 -21.85 -10.79
CA ASP A 925 21.11 -23.08 -10.98
C ASP A 925 22.02 -23.33 -9.77
N GLY A 926 21.69 -24.33 -8.96
CA GLY A 926 22.50 -24.68 -7.80
C GLY A 926 23.88 -25.22 -8.14
N ASN A 927 24.17 -25.54 -9.41
CA ASN A 927 25.47 -26.05 -9.86
C ASN A 927 26.01 -27.21 -8.99
N GLY A 928 25.11 -28.07 -8.51
CA GLY A 928 25.41 -29.19 -7.62
C GLY A 928 25.78 -28.83 -6.18
N TYR A 929 25.77 -27.56 -5.80
CA TYR A 929 25.96 -27.07 -4.43
C TYR A 929 24.69 -27.18 -3.59
N GLN A 930 24.86 -27.05 -2.27
CA GLN A 930 23.80 -27.26 -1.29
C GLN A 930 23.51 -26.04 -0.44
N LEU A 931 22.22 -25.79 -0.16
CA LEU A 931 21.76 -24.96 0.94
C LEU A 931 21.54 -25.84 2.17
N LYS A 932 22.18 -25.51 3.30
CA LYS A 932 22.28 -26.38 4.48
C LYS A 932 21.65 -25.75 5.73
N HIS A 933 21.03 -26.59 6.56
CA HIS A 933 20.55 -26.24 7.91
C HIS A 933 19.56 -25.07 7.95
N ILE A 934 18.58 -25.09 7.05
CA ILE A 934 17.55 -24.06 6.97
C ILE A 934 16.42 -24.36 7.96
N THR A 935 16.03 -23.36 8.75
CA THR A 935 14.87 -23.42 9.63
C THR A 935 13.74 -22.51 9.11
N LEU A 936 12.64 -23.11 8.65
CA LEU A 936 11.47 -22.39 8.14
C LEU A 936 10.55 -21.96 9.31
N GLY A 937 10.40 -20.65 9.50
CA GLY A 937 9.79 -20.05 10.70
C GLY A 937 8.28 -19.80 10.70
N ALA A 938 7.62 -19.67 9.53
CA ALA A 938 6.23 -19.22 9.41
C ALA A 938 5.31 -20.27 8.74
N HIS A 939 3.99 -20.04 8.78
CA HIS A 939 3.03 -20.84 8.00
C HIS A 939 3.27 -20.59 6.49
N ASN A 940 3.11 -21.62 5.66
CA ASN A 940 3.27 -21.53 4.19
C ASN A 940 4.69 -21.17 3.68
N SER A 941 5.74 -21.47 4.43
CA SER A 941 7.13 -21.18 4.00
C SER A 941 7.73 -22.27 3.09
N ALA A 942 8.64 -21.84 2.20
CA ALA A 942 9.54 -22.66 1.40
C ALA A 942 10.79 -21.84 1.03
N VAL A 943 11.82 -22.45 0.44
CA VAL A 943 13.00 -21.70 -0.04
C VAL A 943 12.60 -20.67 -1.09
N PHE A 944 11.72 -21.05 -2.01
CA PHE A 944 11.05 -20.15 -2.94
C PHE A 944 9.55 -20.14 -2.62
N ILE A 945 8.98 -18.99 -2.28
CA ILE A 945 7.53 -18.93 -1.98
C ILE A 945 6.72 -19.12 -3.27
N LYS A 946 7.04 -18.38 -4.32
CA LYS A 946 6.35 -18.48 -5.61
C LYS A 946 7.33 -18.52 -6.77
N LEU A 947 7.26 -19.58 -7.57
CA LEU A 947 7.99 -19.71 -8.82
C LEU A 947 7.03 -19.36 -9.96
N GLY A 948 7.28 -18.25 -10.67
CA GLY A 948 6.49 -17.77 -11.79
C GLY A 948 6.64 -18.65 -13.04
N GLY A 949 5.85 -18.39 -14.08
CA GLY A 949 5.79 -19.23 -15.28
C GLY A 949 7.11 -19.36 -16.06
N GLY A 950 7.98 -18.34 -15.99
CA GLY A 950 9.34 -18.36 -16.55
C GLY A 950 10.42 -18.88 -15.58
N GLY A 951 10.05 -19.15 -14.33
CA GLY A 951 10.98 -19.52 -13.26
C GLY A 951 11.51 -20.94 -13.39
N ILE A 952 12.82 -21.12 -13.24
CA ILE A 952 13.49 -22.42 -13.23
C ILE A 952 14.36 -22.51 -11.99
N VAL A 953 14.20 -23.58 -11.20
CA VAL A 953 15.10 -23.94 -10.10
C VAL A 953 15.68 -25.31 -10.41
N ARG A 954 17.01 -25.40 -10.56
CA ARG A 954 17.66 -26.66 -10.94
C ARG A 954 18.98 -26.94 -10.28
N ASN A 955 19.39 -28.21 -10.31
CA ASN A 955 20.72 -28.69 -9.89
C ASN A 955 21.13 -28.23 -8.48
N VAL A 956 20.17 -28.10 -7.56
CA VAL A 956 20.41 -27.59 -6.21
C VAL A 956 20.10 -28.66 -5.16
N GLY A 957 21.01 -28.78 -4.18
CA GLY A 957 20.82 -29.62 -3.02
C GLY A 957 20.28 -28.84 -1.82
N PHE A 958 19.45 -29.50 -1.02
CA PHE A 958 18.84 -28.98 0.19
C PHE A 958 19.13 -29.99 1.30
N TYR A 959 20.07 -29.68 2.19
CA TYR A 959 20.49 -30.56 3.28
C TYR A 959 20.03 -30.07 4.66
N LYS A 960 19.36 -30.93 5.43
CA LYS A 960 18.90 -30.73 6.81
C LYS A 960 18.02 -29.50 7.00
N PHE A 961 16.73 -29.67 6.76
CA PHE A 961 15.70 -28.65 6.88
C PHE A 961 14.84 -28.92 8.11
N GLU A 962 14.44 -27.88 8.81
CA GLU A 962 13.53 -27.96 9.95
C GLU A 962 12.37 -26.97 9.77
N THR A 963 11.17 -27.33 10.22
CA THR A 963 10.02 -26.42 10.23
C THR A 963 9.55 -26.13 11.63
N LYS A 964 9.20 -24.87 11.93
CA LYS A 964 8.60 -24.45 13.20
C LYS A 964 7.07 -24.40 13.19
N LYS A 965 6.44 -24.45 12.00
CA LYS A 965 4.98 -24.32 11.80
C LYS A 965 4.49 -25.27 10.69
N SER A 966 3.17 -25.26 10.43
CA SER A 966 2.52 -26.17 9.47
C SER A 966 2.49 -25.66 8.02
N ALA A 967 2.24 -26.58 7.08
CA ALA A 967 2.02 -26.32 5.64
C ALA A 967 3.23 -25.79 4.85
N CYS A 968 4.45 -26.17 5.22
CA CYS A 968 5.69 -25.78 4.51
C CYS A 968 6.04 -26.71 3.34
N ALA A 969 6.96 -26.28 2.46
CA ALA A 969 7.62 -27.12 1.45
C ALA A 969 9.13 -26.89 1.45
N ALA A 970 9.93 -27.87 1.00
CA ALA A 970 11.38 -27.72 0.97
C ALA A 970 11.82 -26.68 -0.07
N ILE A 971 11.35 -26.83 -1.33
CA ILE A 971 11.85 -26.03 -2.45
C ILE A 971 10.86 -24.91 -2.79
N VAL A 972 9.63 -25.25 -3.17
CA VAL A 972 8.65 -24.27 -3.67
C VAL A 972 7.29 -24.40 -3.00
N LYS A 973 6.69 -23.29 -2.57
CA LYS A 973 5.30 -23.29 -2.07
C LYS A 973 4.30 -23.30 -3.23
N HIS A 974 4.36 -22.32 -4.14
CA HIS A 974 3.50 -22.25 -5.33
C HIS A 974 4.33 -22.32 -6.62
N ASN A 975 4.20 -23.43 -7.37
CA ASN A 975 4.97 -23.67 -8.58
C ASN A 975 4.14 -23.43 -9.85
N TYR A 976 4.50 -22.40 -10.61
CA TYR A 976 4.05 -22.15 -11.99
C TYR A 976 5.14 -22.43 -13.03
N GLY A 977 6.39 -22.65 -12.59
CA GLY A 977 7.56 -22.86 -13.43
C GLY A 977 8.13 -24.29 -13.36
N THR A 978 9.44 -24.43 -13.48
CA THR A 978 10.14 -25.74 -13.52
C THR A 978 11.05 -25.95 -12.31
N VAL A 979 10.87 -27.07 -11.61
CA VAL A 979 11.81 -27.57 -10.59
C VAL A 979 12.43 -28.86 -11.13
N GLU A 980 13.74 -28.89 -11.35
CA GLU A 980 14.40 -30.06 -11.94
C GLU A 980 15.75 -30.41 -11.32
N ASN A 981 16.11 -31.69 -11.28
CA ASN A 981 17.41 -32.13 -10.78
C ASN A 981 17.72 -31.61 -9.35
N CYS A 982 16.73 -31.61 -8.46
CA CYS A 982 16.91 -31.15 -7.08
C CYS A 982 17.00 -32.33 -6.11
N LEU A 983 17.87 -32.21 -5.10
CA LEU A 983 18.06 -33.21 -4.06
C LEU A 983 17.69 -32.63 -2.69
N VAL A 984 16.69 -33.19 -2.01
CA VAL A 984 16.37 -32.84 -0.61
C VAL A 984 16.82 -33.98 0.29
N THR A 985 17.63 -33.69 1.31
CA THR A 985 18.14 -34.68 2.25
C THR A 985 17.94 -34.21 3.68
N GLY A 986 17.16 -34.94 4.49
CA GLY A 986 16.90 -34.58 5.88
C GLY A 986 15.91 -33.42 6.00
N PHE A 987 14.61 -33.67 6.01
CA PHE A 987 13.60 -32.64 6.27
C PHE A 987 12.72 -33.06 7.45
N TYR A 988 12.73 -32.30 8.54
CA TYR A 988 12.22 -32.73 9.84
C TYR A 988 11.12 -31.81 10.38
N ASN A 989 10.34 -32.36 11.31
CA ASN A 989 9.32 -31.66 12.12
C ASN A 989 8.16 -31.02 11.33
N MET A 990 7.84 -31.59 10.17
CA MET A 990 6.73 -31.11 9.34
C MET A 990 5.37 -31.44 9.97
N SER A 991 4.43 -30.50 9.94
CA SER A 991 3.04 -30.66 10.41
C SER A 991 2.02 -30.01 9.46
N GLY A 992 0.73 -30.39 9.57
CA GLY A 992 -0.42 -29.79 8.85
C GLY A 992 -0.25 -29.63 7.33
N TYR A 993 -0.30 -30.74 6.58
CA TYR A 993 -0.21 -30.80 5.11
C TYR A 993 1.11 -30.28 4.49
N GLY A 994 2.24 -30.36 5.21
CA GLY A 994 3.56 -30.02 4.65
C GLY A 994 4.01 -30.99 3.55
N ALA A 995 4.67 -30.46 2.52
CA ALA A 995 5.15 -31.22 1.35
C ALA A 995 6.68 -31.38 1.35
N GLY A 996 7.17 -32.57 1.02
CA GLY A 996 8.61 -32.88 1.03
C GLY A 996 9.42 -32.10 -0.02
N LEU A 997 8.78 -31.67 -1.12
CA LEU A 997 9.45 -30.98 -2.23
C LEU A 997 8.73 -29.68 -2.62
N VAL A 998 7.50 -29.81 -3.11
CA VAL A 998 6.66 -28.72 -3.61
C VAL A 998 5.27 -28.83 -3.00
N SER A 999 4.72 -27.73 -2.47
CA SER A 999 3.36 -27.76 -1.89
C SER A 999 2.31 -27.78 -2.99
N ASN A 1000 2.22 -26.73 -3.81
CA ASN A 1000 1.18 -26.56 -4.82
C ASN A 1000 1.83 -26.47 -6.20
N ASN A 1001 1.83 -27.58 -6.95
CA ASN A 1001 2.21 -27.61 -8.35
C ASN A 1001 0.99 -27.26 -9.21
N THR A 1002 0.99 -26.07 -9.80
CA THR A 1002 -0.17 -25.58 -10.59
C THR A 1002 -0.24 -26.23 -11.97
N GLN A 1003 -1.28 -25.93 -12.75
CA GLN A 1003 -1.45 -26.52 -14.09
C GLN A 1003 -0.31 -26.23 -15.07
N TRP A 1004 0.52 -25.21 -14.81
CA TRP A 1004 1.69 -24.88 -15.61
C TRP A 1004 3.00 -25.41 -15.02
N GLY A 1005 2.99 -25.84 -13.76
CA GLY A 1005 4.17 -26.25 -13.03
C GLY A 1005 4.70 -27.62 -13.47
N VAL A 1006 6.03 -27.73 -13.58
CA VAL A 1006 6.76 -28.96 -13.88
C VAL A 1006 7.69 -29.29 -12.72
N VAL A 1007 7.64 -30.53 -12.25
CA VAL A 1007 8.58 -31.11 -11.28
C VAL A 1007 9.18 -32.37 -11.89
N ARG A 1008 10.51 -32.42 -12.04
CA ARG A 1008 11.14 -33.59 -12.66
C ARG A 1008 12.52 -33.95 -12.14
N ASN A 1009 12.90 -35.22 -12.24
CA ASN A 1009 14.25 -35.69 -11.93
C ASN A 1009 14.68 -35.32 -10.50
N CYS A 1010 13.75 -35.23 -9.54
CA CYS A 1010 14.05 -34.84 -8.16
C CYS A 1010 14.14 -36.06 -7.23
N VAL A 1011 15.03 -35.98 -6.25
CA VAL A 1011 15.27 -37.02 -5.25
C VAL A 1011 15.01 -36.46 -3.86
N ILE A 1012 14.35 -37.25 -3.00
CA ILE A 1012 14.26 -36.95 -1.58
C ILE A 1012 14.75 -38.12 -0.73
N ASP A 1013 15.58 -37.79 0.26
CA ASP A 1013 16.13 -38.72 1.24
C ASP A 1013 15.78 -38.26 2.67
N LYS A 1014 15.25 -39.16 3.50
CA LYS A 1014 15.07 -38.94 4.96
C LYS A 1014 14.19 -37.74 5.34
N ILE A 1015 12.86 -37.89 5.21
CA ILE A 1015 11.88 -36.94 5.77
C ILE A 1015 11.22 -37.52 7.03
N SER A 1016 10.96 -36.69 8.05
CA SER A 1016 10.16 -37.03 9.24
C SER A 1016 9.07 -36.00 9.57
N TYR A 1017 7.98 -36.45 10.20
CA TYR A 1017 6.77 -35.67 10.52
C TYR A 1017 6.38 -35.81 12.01
N ASP A 1018 5.76 -34.78 12.60
CA ASP A 1018 5.65 -34.61 14.07
C ASP A 1018 4.38 -35.19 14.76
N SER A 1019 3.32 -35.65 14.07
CA SER A 1019 2.20 -36.30 14.82
C SER A 1019 1.25 -37.21 14.04
N ALA A 1020 0.56 -38.07 14.80
CA ALA A 1020 -0.22 -39.25 14.39
C ALA A 1020 -1.54 -39.00 13.64
N THR A 1021 -1.80 -37.82 13.07
CA THR A 1021 -3.10 -37.50 12.46
C THR A 1021 -3.09 -36.97 11.03
N ASN A 1022 -1.97 -36.77 10.32
CA ASN A 1022 -2.05 -36.45 8.88
C ASN A 1022 -0.79 -36.79 8.06
N ASN A 1023 -1.08 -37.31 6.86
CA ASN A 1023 -0.19 -37.92 5.87
C ASN A 1023 1.10 -37.12 5.61
N SER A 1024 2.23 -37.80 5.69
CA SER A 1024 3.47 -37.40 5.06
C SER A 1024 3.28 -37.35 3.53
N ILE A 1025 3.56 -36.20 2.90
CA ILE A 1025 3.20 -35.91 1.50
C ILE A 1025 4.43 -35.48 0.68
N PHE A 1026 4.64 -36.05 -0.50
CA PHE A 1026 5.68 -35.63 -1.45
C PHE A 1026 5.28 -34.33 -2.18
N ILE A 1027 4.06 -34.26 -2.73
CA ILE A 1027 3.43 -33.04 -3.27
C ILE A 1027 2.00 -32.88 -2.72
N ASN A 1028 1.67 -31.72 -2.14
CA ASN A 1028 0.35 -31.51 -1.50
C ASN A 1028 -0.78 -31.40 -2.54
N GLU A 1029 -0.63 -30.55 -3.54
CA GLU A 1029 -1.57 -30.46 -4.66
C GLU A 1029 -0.80 -30.45 -5.98
N ASN A 1030 -1.15 -31.34 -6.90
CA ASN A 1030 -0.64 -31.37 -8.26
C ASN A 1030 -1.78 -31.15 -9.26
N ALA A 1031 -1.68 -30.09 -10.05
CA ALA A 1031 -2.48 -29.87 -11.25
C ALA A 1031 -1.62 -29.86 -12.53
N GLY A 1032 -0.29 -29.87 -12.40
CA GLY A 1032 0.67 -29.79 -13.50
C GLY A 1032 1.31 -31.14 -13.84
N LYS A 1033 2.62 -31.13 -14.13
CA LYS A 1033 3.39 -32.32 -14.50
C LYS A 1033 4.41 -32.71 -13.44
N VAL A 1034 4.41 -33.97 -13.04
CA VAL A 1034 5.39 -34.58 -12.15
C VAL A 1034 5.98 -35.80 -12.84
N GLU A 1035 7.29 -35.86 -13.03
CA GLU A 1035 7.94 -36.98 -13.72
C GLU A 1035 9.28 -37.40 -13.12
N ASN A 1036 9.53 -38.70 -13.08
CA ASN A 1036 10.85 -39.25 -12.79
C ASN A 1036 11.42 -38.80 -11.43
N CYS A 1037 10.67 -39.03 -10.35
CA CYS A 1037 11.06 -38.64 -8.99
C CYS A 1037 11.21 -39.84 -8.08
N LEU A 1038 12.24 -39.82 -7.23
CA LEU A 1038 12.59 -40.90 -6.31
C LEU A 1038 12.52 -40.44 -4.86
N VAL A 1039 11.82 -41.20 -4.02
CA VAL A 1039 11.66 -40.95 -2.59
C VAL A 1039 12.26 -42.12 -1.80
N VAL A 1040 13.24 -41.86 -0.94
CA VAL A 1040 14.02 -42.91 -0.23
C VAL A 1040 14.12 -42.63 1.27
N ASN A 1041 14.26 -43.69 2.07
CA ASN A 1041 14.46 -43.63 3.54
C ASN A 1041 13.40 -42.80 4.27
N THR A 1042 12.13 -42.90 3.89
CA THR A 1042 11.06 -42.13 4.52
C THR A 1042 9.76 -42.90 4.68
N LYS A 1043 9.04 -42.60 5.75
CA LYS A 1043 7.71 -43.12 6.05
C LYS A 1043 6.63 -42.20 5.45
N ILE A 1044 6.65 -42.02 4.12
CA ILE A 1044 5.61 -41.30 3.37
C ILE A 1044 4.46 -42.25 3.04
N ASP A 1045 3.25 -41.96 3.53
CA ASP A 1045 2.05 -42.77 3.25
C ASP A 1045 1.36 -42.39 1.94
N THR A 1046 1.45 -41.11 1.55
CA THR A 1046 0.78 -40.57 0.35
C THR A 1046 1.77 -39.77 -0.49
N MET A 1047 2.07 -40.20 -1.72
CA MET A 1047 2.99 -39.48 -2.59
C MET A 1047 2.40 -38.13 -3.04
N ILE A 1048 1.17 -38.12 -3.56
CA ILE A 1048 0.47 -36.88 -3.92
C ILE A 1048 -0.91 -36.91 -3.26
N ARG A 1049 -1.22 -35.90 -2.44
CA ARG A 1049 -2.50 -35.87 -1.71
C ARG A 1049 -3.68 -35.58 -2.64
N LYS A 1050 -3.54 -34.60 -3.54
CA LYS A 1050 -4.54 -34.25 -4.54
C LYS A 1050 -3.86 -34.15 -5.90
N ASP A 1051 -4.13 -35.12 -6.77
CA ASP A 1051 -3.53 -35.19 -8.10
C ASP A 1051 -4.62 -35.02 -9.17
N THR A 1052 -4.71 -33.82 -9.73
CA THR A 1052 -5.55 -33.48 -10.88
C THR A 1052 -4.72 -33.30 -12.16
N GLY A 1053 -3.40 -33.45 -12.08
CA GLY A 1053 -2.45 -33.27 -13.17
C GLY A 1053 -1.98 -34.59 -13.78
N THR A 1054 -0.74 -34.59 -14.29
CA THR A 1054 -0.06 -35.79 -14.81
C THR A 1054 1.11 -36.17 -13.92
N SER A 1055 1.17 -37.45 -13.55
CA SER A 1055 2.22 -38.02 -12.71
C SER A 1055 2.75 -39.29 -13.37
N SER A 1056 4.07 -39.39 -13.57
CA SER A 1056 4.71 -40.57 -14.18
C SER A 1056 6.04 -40.87 -13.51
N ASN A 1057 6.42 -42.16 -13.44
CA ASN A 1057 7.71 -42.59 -12.87
C ASN A 1057 7.98 -41.97 -11.48
N LEU A 1058 6.97 -42.03 -10.60
CA LEU A 1058 7.09 -41.55 -9.23
C LEU A 1058 7.25 -42.76 -8.31
N VAL A 1059 8.46 -42.95 -7.77
CA VAL A 1059 8.86 -44.21 -7.15
C VAL A 1059 9.32 -44.00 -5.71
N LYS A 1060 8.94 -44.94 -4.84
CA LYS A 1060 9.36 -45.01 -3.43
C LYS A 1060 10.30 -46.22 -3.21
N ALA A 1061 11.36 -46.01 -2.45
CA ALA A 1061 12.28 -47.04 -1.97
C ALA A 1061 12.47 -46.93 -0.45
N ASP A 1062 12.63 -48.07 0.22
CA ASP A 1062 12.80 -48.07 1.69
C ASP A 1062 14.19 -47.60 2.10
N ALA A 1063 15.23 -47.95 1.33
CA ALA A 1063 16.61 -47.57 1.58
C ALA A 1063 17.43 -47.50 0.28
N TRP A 1064 18.58 -46.82 0.35
CA TRP A 1064 19.55 -46.75 -0.77
C TRP A 1064 20.29 -48.07 -1.04
N LYS A 1065 20.19 -49.03 -0.10
CA LYS A 1065 20.86 -50.32 -0.17
C LYS A 1065 19.89 -51.47 0.05
N THR A 1066 20.15 -52.59 -0.59
CA THR A 1066 19.51 -53.88 -0.27
C THR A 1066 19.95 -54.35 1.12
N ALA A 1067 19.27 -55.35 1.68
CA ALA A 1067 19.66 -55.98 2.95
C ALA A 1067 21.10 -56.55 2.92
N GLU A 1068 21.61 -56.85 1.73
CA GLU A 1068 22.96 -57.37 1.47
C GLU A 1068 24.01 -56.24 1.30
N GLY A 1069 23.60 -54.97 1.39
CA GLY A 1069 24.50 -53.81 1.36
C GLY A 1069 24.83 -53.27 -0.05
N THR A 1070 24.21 -53.80 -1.10
CA THR A 1070 24.41 -53.35 -2.49
C THR A 1070 23.49 -52.18 -2.80
N SER A 1071 23.92 -51.21 -3.64
CA SER A 1071 23.03 -50.12 -4.08
C SER A 1071 21.78 -50.65 -4.77
N ILE A 1072 20.62 -50.03 -4.51
CA ILE A 1072 19.38 -50.33 -5.23
C ILE A 1072 19.39 -49.79 -6.67
N LEU A 1073 20.33 -48.89 -6.99
CA LEU A 1073 20.47 -48.31 -8.31
C LEU A 1073 21.38 -49.17 -9.18
N THR A 1074 20.99 -49.32 -10.43
CA THR A 1074 21.82 -49.91 -11.49
C THR A 1074 22.39 -48.81 -12.37
N TYR A 1075 23.66 -48.91 -12.75
CA TYR A 1075 24.30 -47.95 -13.67
C TYR A 1075 24.46 -48.58 -15.05
N ALA A 1076 23.83 -48.00 -16.05
CA ALA A 1076 23.93 -48.39 -17.45
C ALA A 1076 23.55 -47.21 -18.36
N ASN A 1077 24.09 -47.16 -19.58
CA ASN A 1077 23.80 -46.12 -20.57
C ASN A 1077 23.94 -44.69 -20.02
N ASN A 1078 25.00 -44.42 -19.26
CA ASN A 1078 25.30 -43.12 -18.65
C ASN A 1078 24.17 -42.60 -17.73
N ALA A 1079 23.48 -43.51 -17.04
CA ALA A 1079 22.42 -43.16 -16.11
C ALA A 1079 22.29 -44.15 -14.96
N TYR A 1080 21.79 -43.66 -13.82
CA TYR A 1080 21.45 -44.43 -12.64
C TYR A 1080 19.95 -44.74 -12.65
N THR A 1081 19.58 -46.01 -12.63
CA THR A 1081 18.19 -46.48 -12.74
C THR A 1081 17.77 -47.27 -11.51
N TYR A 1082 16.63 -46.90 -10.92
CA TYR A 1082 15.93 -47.73 -9.93
C TYR A 1082 14.64 -48.27 -10.55
N THR A 1083 14.39 -49.57 -10.35
CA THR A 1083 13.23 -50.28 -10.91
C THR A 1083 12.49 -51.00 -9.79
N THR A 1084 11.16 -50.85 -9.76
CA THR A 1084 10.28 -51.59 -8.84
C THR A 1084 8.98 -51.96 -9.54
N GLY A 1085 8.69 -53.26 -9.65
CA GLY A 1085 7.59 -53.76 -10.48
C GLY A 1085 7.70 -53.25 -11.92
N ASP A 1086 6.62 -52.65 -12.43
CA ASP A 1086 6.55 -52.05 -13.77
C ASP A 1086 7.01 -50.57 -13.81
N ALA A 1087 7.42 -49.99 -12.68
CA ALA A 1087 7.84 -48.60 -12.59
C ALA A 1087 9.37 -48.46 -12.53
N SER A 1088 9.92 -47.43 -13.18
CA SER A 1088 11.35 -47.12 -13.14
C SER A 1088 11.61 -45.62 -13.11
N VAL A 1089 12.67 -45.22 -12.42
CA VAL A 1089 13.22 -43.86 -12.44
C VAL A 1089 14.67 -43.90 -12.91
N THR A 1090 15.06 -42.96 -13.76
CA THR A 1090 16.37 -42.93 -14.41
C THR A 1090 16.98 -41.53 -14.31
N PHE A 1091 18.16 -41.42 -13.72
CA PHE A 1091 18.87 -40.16 -13.51
C PHE A 1091 20.15 -40.13 -14.35
N ALA A 1092 20.26 -39.17 -15.26
CA ALA A 1092 21.43 -39.03 -16.13
C ALA A 1092 22.69 -38.69 -15.32
N ASP A 1093 23.81 -39.30 -15.67
CA ASP A 1093 25.08 -39.10 -14.94
C ASP A 1093 25.73 -37.73 -15.19
N SER A 1094 25.20 -36.96 -16.15
CA SER A 1094 25.55 -35.56 -16.37
C SER A 1094 25.15 -34.66 -15.19
N ALA A 1095 24.04 -34.98 -14.49
CA ALA A 1095 23.55 -34.20 -13.36
C ALA A 1095 23.69 -34.95 -12.02
N TRP A 1096 23.78 -36.28 -12.05
CA TRP A 1096 23.73 -37.14 -10.87
C TRP A 1096 24.93 -38.07 -10.78
N SER A 1097 25.43 -38.29 -9.58
CA SER A 1097 26.46 -39.30 -9.30
C SER A 1097 26.12 -40.08 -8.04
N LEU A 1098 26.78 -41.22 -7.84
CA LEU A 1098 26.63 -42.00 -6.63
C LEU A 1098 27.66 -41.57 -5.58
N ASP A 1099 27.22 -41.37 -4.34
CA ASP A 1099 28.12 -41.34 -3.20
C ASP A 1099 28.58 -42.77 -2.89
N GLU A 1100 29.87 -43.06 -3.05
CA GLU A 1100 30.39 -44.43 -2.92
C GLU A 1100 30.25 -45.02 -1.51
N THR A 1101 30.17 -44.17 -0.49
CA THR A 1101 30.09 -44.62 0.91
C THR A 1101 28.65 -44.98 1.28
N THR A 1102 27.72 -44.09 0.95
CA THR A 1102 26.30 -44.20 1.32
C THR A 1102 25.46 -44.90 0.26
N SER A 1103 25.98 -45.02 -0.97
CA SER A 1103 25.25 -45.44 -2.17
C SER A 1103 24.01 -44.57 -2.47
N ALA A 1104 23.98 -43.34 -1.95
CA ALA A 1104 22.95 -42.37 -2.23
C ALA A 1104 23.28 -41.56 -3.49
N LEU A 1105 22.26 -41.06 -4.17
CA LEU A 1105 22.45 -40.09 -5.25
C LEU A 1105 22.89 -38.74 -4.68
N LYS A 1106 23.85 -38.10 -5.35
CA LYS A 1106 24.28 -36.72 -5.14
C LYS A 1106 24.33 -35.99 -6.48
N LEU A 1107 24.21 -34.66 -6.44
CA LEU A 1107 24.34 -33.84 -7.64
C LEU A 1107 25.82 -33.70 -8.04
N VAL A 1108 26.08 -33.70 -9.34
CA VAL A 1108 27.41 -33.40 -9.90
C VAL A 1108 27.63 -31.89 -9.82
N LYS A 1109 28.81 -31.47 -9.36
CA LYS A 1109 29.23 -30.06 -9.40
C LYS A 1109 29.88 -29.80 -10.74
N GLU A 1110 29.33 -28.90 -11.55
CA GLU A 1110 30.01 -28.44 -12.76
C GLU A 1110 30.97 -27.30 -12.36
N TYR A 1111 32.23 -27.41 -12.78
CA TYR A 1111 33.14 -26.27 -12.69
C TYR A 1111 32.79 -25.35 -13.87
N LEU A 1112 32.02 -24.30 -13.58
CA LEU A 1112 31.63 -23.26 -14.54
C LEU A 1112 32.82 -22.40 -15.00
#